data_AF-N8Q315-F1
#
_entry.id   AF-N8Q315-F1
#
_cell.length_a   1.000
_cell.length_b   1.000
_cell.length_c   1.000
_cell.angle_alpha   90.00
_cell.angle_beta   90.00
_cell.angle_gamma   90.00
#
_symmetry.space_group_name_H-M   'P 1'
#
loop_
_entity.id
_entity.type
_entity.pdbx_description
1 polymer ?
#
loop_
_entity_poly.entity_id
_entity_poly.type
_entity_poly.pdbx_seq_one_letter_code
_entity_poly.pdbx_strand_id
1 'polypeptide(L)'
;MKKLSLSHTPIPFPDEFLASFLLRASYINGYESPEQMLNSAGIPIYKKSYDPLFTNEDKFKQVIERLELSDDLLNLVIKKTPPTFQNFFWTKTQVIHRKLLDIGLNKFCSSCLEDKGYWKKNWLLTPLTVCLDHHIDLIEKCPECDNPLETSRKSLFECPTCTFDLRKSQKQQSTLEDIQINTWFLDRFPGTNETFNEIFFDIWTALSKYFSNLEILKSQSYILNLCHEYFHNEDKFISTLINMIKNNLNYAHPRIQLLPFLGNKSRFKPILNKILSYFRDYNFPSSKCIRRKFNKKEATHILGVSFAAFHKRLKAGILYHDQLSVSDRTNFPASILEEWLINEKKNINGTYTYHRPPPQNDESNDYFTIPEIMEILNINNRNARLFLKIPDIPTTKKYLNHYTQYCLSKEFVNSFHKKYIFLSPLAEYLDVSHLTLRAKLASLNIEPIYINKLYPAYYARKDIKHLDKSMIENIVTYKNNSGRKKAGIVDKRKNDAYISLSEAAKLLGISPSQTAQLIQHKWLNVENLEIRPYRIPRRSIDNLIQQKNDPTYVDIEVVLNALDCSYDQLEKNWIMTGHLKLRHIGYWRSFSKTEFDKAMKIHQEYFTASEANDYLGMHRTHMTNLVTQGLIKPKFHGNKFYSVRLFLREDVDKLLEAGYGYKSNQKKS
;
A
#
# COMPACT_ATOMS: atom_id res chain seq x y z
N MET A 1 -18.95 -11.09 -39.88
CA MET A 1 -17.49 -10.91 -40.05
C MET A 1 -16.94 -12.15 -40.75
N LYS A 2 -16.09 -12.01 -41.77
CA LYS A 2 -15.63 -13.12 -42.62
C LYS A 2 -14.71 -14.07 -41.84
N LYS A 3 -14.99 -15.39 -41.90
CA LYS A 3 -14.03 -16.44 -41.57
C LYS A 3 -12.91 -16.43 -42.62
N LEU A 4 -11.69 -16.74 -42.22
CA LEU A 4 -10.51 -16.78 -43.08
C LEU A 4 -9.93 -18.19 -43.05
N SER A 5 -10.14 -18.97 -44.11
CA SER A 5 -9.52 -20.28 -44.25
C SER A 5 -8.04 -20.12 -44.63
N LEU A 6 -7.14 -20.79 -43.92
CA LEU A 6 -5.72 -20.83 -44.29
C LEU A 6 -5.52 -21.79 -45.47
N SER A 7 -4.73 -21.37 -46.47
CA SER A 7 -4.41 -22.23 -47.62
C SER A 7 -3.57 -23.45 -47.25
N HIS A 8 -2.72 -23.31 -46.23
CA HIS A 8 -1.88 -24.39 -45.72
C HIS A 8 -1.91 -24.42 -44.20
N THR A 9 -2.25 -25.56 -43.61
CA THR A 9 -2.24 -25.76 -42.15
C THR A 9 -1.17 -26.79 -41.79
N PRO A 10 -0.14 -26.40 -41.00
CA PRO A 10 0.87 -27.36 -40.55
C PRO A 10 0.26 -28.48 -39.70
N ILE A 11 0.92 -29.64 -39.66
CA ILE A 11 0.58 -30.68 -38.70
C ILE A 11 1.22 -30.34 -37.35
N PRO A 12 0.46 -30.27 -36.24
CA PRO A 12 1.00 -30.01 -34.91
C PRO A 12 1.79 -31.21 -34.38
N PHE A 13 2.89 -30.96 -33.67
CA PHE A 13 3.58 -32.03 -32.94
C PHE A 13 3.05 -32.16 -31.50
N PRO A 14 3.04 -33.37 -30.90
CA PRO A 14 2.49 -33.58 -29.55
C PRO A 14 3.17 -32.76 -28.45
N ASP A 15 4.47 -32.50 -28.58
CA ASP A 15 5.28 -31.71 -27.64
C ASP A 15 5.58 -30.30 -28.15
N GLU A 16 4.87 -29.82 -29.18
CA GLU A 16 5.03 -28.47 -29.73
C GLU A 16 4.43 -27.40 -28.80
N PHE A 17 5.12 -26.27 -28.67
CA PHE A 17 4.52 -25.10 -28.05
C PHE A 17 3.57 -24.39 -29.03
N LEU A 18 2.38 -24.01 -28.58
CA LEU A 18 1.36 -23.41 -29.44
C LEU A 18 1.82 -22.17 -30.24
N ALA A 19 2.73 -21.36 -29.70
CA ALA A 19 3.28 -20.23 -30.46
C ALA A 19 4.10 -20.68 -31.67
N SER A 20 4.81 -21.81 -31.56
CA SER A 20 5.54 -22.44 -32.68
C SER A 20 4.59 -22.79 -33.83
N PHE A 21 3.47 -23.43 -33.49
CA PHE A 21 2.46 -23.82 -34.46
C PHE A 21 1.91 -22.61 -35.22
N LEU A 22 1.51 -21.56 -34.50
CA LEU A 22 0.99 -20.34 -35.14
C LEU A 22 2.04 -19.65 -36.00
N LEU A 23 3.32 -19.71 -35.62
CA LEU A 23 4.41 -19.16 -36.40
C LEU A 23 4.64 -19.93 -37.70
N ARG A 24 4.69 -21.26 -37.65
CA ARG A 24 4.72 -22.13 -38.83
C ARG A 24 3.53 -21.87 -39.75
N ALA A 25 2.32 -21.78 -39.18
CA ALA A 25 1.10 -21.51 -39.94
C ALA A 25 1.13 -20.14 -40.61
N SER A 26 1.57 -19.09 -39.91
CA SER A 26 1.68 -17.75 -40.49
C SER A 26 2.71 -17.69 -41.62
N TYR A 27 3.87 -18.31 -41.42
CA TYR A 27 4.98 -18.28 -42.37
C TYR A 27 4.64 -18.97 -43.70
N ILE A 28 4.08 -20.18 -43.66
CA ILE A 28 3.71 -20.92 -44.88
C ILE A 28 2.57 -20.26 -45.67
N ASN A 29 1.76 -19.43 -45.01
CA ASN A 29 0.71 -18.65 -45.66
C ASN A 29 1.17 -17.23 -46.05
N GLY A 30 2.46 -16.92 -45.95
CA GLY A 30 3.05 -15.67 -46.44
C GLY A 30 2.82 -14.44 -45.54
N TYR A 31 2.45 -14.63 -44.27
CA TYR A 31 2.35 -13.53 -43.31
C TYR A 31 3.72 -13.19 -42.71
N GLU A 32 3.95 -11.91 -42.41
CA GLU A 32 5.16 -11.41 -41.75
C GLU A 32 5.19 -11.74 -40.25
N SER A 33 4.07 -12.14 -39.67
CA SER A 33 3.99 -12.64 -38.30
C SER A 33 2.64 -13.32 -38.02
N PRO A 34 2.56 -14.13 -36.96
CA PRO A 34 1.27 -14.61 -36.43
C PRO A 34 0.30 -13.49 -36.07
N GLU A 35 0.79 -12.37 -35.54
CA GLU A 35 -0.03 -11.21 -35.20
C GLU A 35 -0.73 -10.64 -36.44
N GLN A 36 -0.03 -10.54 -37.57
CA GLN A 36 -0.62 -10.09 -38.83
C GLN A 36 -1.70 -11.08 -39.33
N MET A 37 -1.44 -12.39 -39.27
CA MET A 37 -2.40 -13.43 -39.65
C MET A 37 -3.66 -13.41 -38.77
N LEU A 38 -3.50 -13.24 -37.47
CA LEU A 38 -4.63 -13.18 -36.54
C LEU A 38 -5.45 -11.91 -36.74
N ASN A 39 -4.79 -10.77 -36.95
CA ASN A 39 -5.46 -9.50 -37.26
C ASN A 39 -6.21 -9.56 -38.61
N SER A 40 -5.68 -10.24 -39.64
CA SER A 40 -6.37 -10.42 -40.92
C SER A 40 -7.62 -11.31 -40.80
N ALA A 41 -7.62 -12.27 -39.88
CA ALA A 41 -8.79 -13.04 -39.47
C ALA A 41 -9.72 -12.28 -38.49
N GLY A 42 -9.48 -10.98 -38.29
CA GLY A 42 -10.28 -10.09 -37.46
C GLY A 42 -10.09 -10.28 -35.95
N ILE A 43 -9.09 -11.04 -35.51
CA ILE A 43 -8.78 -11.29 -34.10
C ILE A 43 -7.77 -10.22 -33.65
N PRO A 44 -8.20 -9.17 -32.93
CA PRO A 44 -7.30 -8.09 -32.55
C PRO A 44 -6.28 -8.60 -31.53
N ILE A 45 -5.02 -8.68 -31.95
CA ILE A 45 -3.88 -8.97 -31.10
C ILE A 45 -3.07 -7.68 -30.97
N TYR A 46 -2.79 -7.28 -29.73
CA TYR A 46 -1.80 -6.25 -29.45
C TYR A 46 -0.50 -6.93 -29.02
N LYS A 47 0.66 -6.42 -29.46
CA LYS A 47 1.99 -6.95 -29.14
C LYS A 47 2.22 -7.29 -27.64
N LYS A 48 1.65 -6.53 -26.70
CA LYS A 48 1.74 -6.77 -25.24
C LYS A 48 0.72 -7.79 -24.69
N SER A 49 -0.18 -8.31 -25.53
CA SER A 49 -1.32 -9.18 -25.17
C SER A 49 -1.28 -10.52 -25.91
N TYR A 50 -0.08 -10.97 -26.31
CA TYR A 50 0.09 -12.21 -27.08
C TYR A 50 0.07 -13.47 -26.18
N ASP A 51 0.74 -13.46 -25.02
CA ASP A 51 0.76 -14.60 -24.05
C ASP A 51 -0.62 -15.16 -23.64
N PRO A 52 -1.67 -14.32 -23.41
CA PRO A 52 -3.01 -14.81 -23.11
C PRO A 52 -3.56 -15.77 -24.17
N LEU A 53 -3.11 -15.70 -25.42
CA LEU A 53 -3.55 -16.60 -26.49
C LEU A 53 -3.11 -18.05 -26.24
N PHE A 54 -1.94 -18.24 -25.62
CA PHE A 54 -1.39 -19.56 -25.35
C PHE A 54 -1.90 -20.17 -24.05
N THR A 55 -2.61 -19.39 -23.24
CA THR A 55 -2.94 -19.73 -21.86
C THR A 55 -4.43 -19.64 -21.52
N ASN A 56 -5.25 -19.12 -22.44
CA ASN A 56 -6.68 -19.01 -22.31
C ASN A 56 -7.36 -19.83 -23.42
N GLU A 57 -8.00 -20.92 -23.03
CA GLU A 57 -8.67 -21.84 -23.94
C GLU A 57 -9.79 -21.16 -24.74
N ASP A 58 -10.62 -20.33 -24.11
CA ASP A 58 -11.76 -19.66 -24.78
C ASP A 58 -11.28 -18.66 -25.83
N LYS A 59 -10.17 -17.97 -25.57
CA LYS A 59 -9.54 -17.10 -26.58
C LYS A 59 -8.99 -17.93 -27.74
N PHE A 60 -8.40 -19.09 -27.47
CA PHE A 60 -7.84 -19.92 -28.52
C PHE A 60 -8.93 -20.63 -29.35
N LYS A 61 -10.07 -21.00 -28.74
CA LYS A 61 -11.27 -21.47 -29.48
C LYS A 61 -11.71 -20.47 -30.55
N GLN A 62 -11.69 -19.17 -30.25
CA GLN A 62 -11.99 -18.14 -31.25
C GLN A 62 -10.99 -18.13 -32.42
N VAL A 63 -9.72 -18.49 -32.17
CA VAL A 63 -8.72 -18.66 -33.25
C VAL A 63 -9.06 -19.86 -34.10
N ILE A 64 -9.34 -21.01 -33.48
CA ILE A 64 -9.73 -22.24 -34.16
C ILE A 64 -10.95 -22.00 -35.05
N GLU A 65 -12.00 -21.37 -34.53
CA GLU A 65 -13.25 -21.10 -35.26
C GLU A 65 -13.07 -20.15 -36.45
N ARG A 66 -12.18 -19.16 -36.34
CA ARG A 66 -12.00 -18.12 -37.38
C ARG A 66 -10.98 -18.48 -38.44
N LEU A 67 -9.98 -19.29 -38.08
CA LEU A 67 -8.96 -19.83 -38.99
C LEU A 67 -9.30 -21.24 -39.51
N GLU A 68 -10.41 -21.82 -39.07
CA GLU A 68 -10.87 -23.16 -39.45
C GLU A 68 -9.83 -24.26 -39.15
N LEU A 69 -9.25 -24.18 -37.95
CA LEU A 69 -8.25 -25.15 -37.48
C LEU A 69 -8.90 -26.36 -36.80
N SER A 70 -8.13 -27.42 -36.53
CA SER A 70 -8.60 -28.57 -35.74
C SER A 70 -8.70 -28.23 -34.25
N ASP A 71 -9.75 -28.74 -33.59
CA ASP A 71 -9.93 -28.69 -32.14
C ASP A 71 -8.80 -29.40 -31.36
N ASP A 72 -8.05 -30.31 -32.01
CA ASP A 72 -6.91 -31.00 -31.40
C ASP A 72 -5.82 -30.04 -30.89
N LEU A 73 -5.74 -28.84 -31.47
CA LEU A 73 -4.81 -27.80 -31.05
C LEU A 73 -5.10 -27.27 -29.63
N LEU A 74 -6.32 -27.48 -29.10
CA LEU A 74 -6.64 -27.16 -27.71
C LEU A 74 -5.78 -27.96 -26.71
N ASN A 75 -5.22 -29.10 -27.13
CA ASN A 75 -4.30 -29.90 -26.31
C ASN A 75 -2.94 -29.21 -26.10
N LEU A 76 -2.57 -28.26 -26.98
CA LEU A 76 -1.33 -27.49 -26.88
C LEU A 76 -1.46 -26.25 -25.98
N VAL A 77 -2.69 -25.88 -25.58
CA VAL A 77 -2.95 -24.72 -24.73
C VAL A 77 -2.49 -25.00 -23.30
N ILE A 78 -1.67 -24.11 -22.74
CA ILE A 78 -1.19 -24.19 -21.35
C ILE A 78 -2.19 -23.48 -20.45
N LYS A 79 -3.26 -24.19 -20.07
CA LYS A 79 -4.41 -23.63 -19.36
C LYS A 79 -4.03 -23.12 -17.96
N LYS A 80 -4.58 -21.99 -17.56
CA LYS A 80 -4.44 -21.49 -16.18
C LYS A 80 -5.30 -22.30 -15.20
N THR A 81 -4.82 -22.46 -13.97
CA THR A 81 -5.59 -23.14 -12.93
C THR A 81 -6.58 -22.18 -12.23
N PRO A 82 -7.88 -22.52 -12.15
CA PRO A 82 -8.82 -21.76 -11.34
C PRO A 82 -8.57 -22.00 -9.83
N PRO A 83 -9.05 -21.12 -8.92
CA PRO A 83 -9.73 -19.85 -9.19
C PRO A 83 -8.77 -18.64 -9.27
N THR A 84 -7.52 -18.79 -8.82
CA THR A 84 -6.59 -17.66 -8.71
C THR A 84 -5.93 -17.31 -10.05
N PHE A 85 -5.92 -18.25 -11.01
CA PHE A 85 -5.29 -18.10 -12.33
C PHE A 85 -3.80 -17.71 -12.25
N GLN A 86 -3.14 -18.05 -11.13
CA GLN A 86 -1.72 -17.77 -10.87
C GLN A 86 -0.80 -18.89 -11.38
N ASN A 87 -1.31 -20.12 -11.44
CA ASN A 87 -0.58 -21.31 -11.88
C ASN A 87 -1.16 -21.86 -13.18
N PHE A 88 -0.51 -22.88 -13.75
CA PHE A 88 -0.87 -23.48 -15.02
C PHE A 88 -0.97 -24.99 -14.90
N PHE A 89 -1.88 -25.59 -15.66
CA PHE A 89 -1.90 -27.02 -15.92
C PHE A 89 -0.77 -27.34 -16.89
N TRP A 90 0.21 -28.12 -16.45
CA TRP A 90 1.26 -28.64 -17.32
C TRP A 90 0.79 -29.89 -18.05
N THR A 91 0.12 -30.78 -17.31
CA THR A 91 -0.64 -31.94 -17.81
C THR A 91 -2.06 -31.88 -17.25
N LYS A 92 -2.90 -32.91 -17.48
CA LYS A 92 -4.28 -32.96 -16.97
C LYS A 92 -4.37 -32.88 -15.44
N THR A 93 -3.36 -33.39 -14.74
CA THR A 93 -3.34 -33.47 -13.26
C THR A 93 -2.25 -32.61 -12.64
N GLN A 94 -1.23 -32.23 -13.41
CA GLN A 94 -0.06 -31.53 -12.89
C GLN A 94 -0.21 -30.02 -12.96
N VAL A 95 0.09 -29.35 -11.85
CA VAL A 95 0.13 -27.89 -11.74
C VAL A 95 1.57 -27.39 -11.67
N ILE A 96 1.90 -26.35 -12.44
CA ILE A 96 3.16 -25.64 -12.39
C ILE A 96 2.96 -24.17 -12.03
N HIS A 97 3.86 -23.64 -11.21
CA HIS A 97 3.87 -22.24 -10.82
C HIS A 97 4.44 -21.35 -11.96
N ARG A 98 3.84 -20.16 -12.21
CA ARG A 98 4.26 -19.23 -13.28
C ARG A 98 5.76 -18.97 -13.32
N LYS A 99 6.41 -18.86 -12.16
CA LYS A 99 7.85 -18.55 -12.04
C LYS A 99 8.80 -19.64 -12.54
N LEU A 100 8.29 -20.85 -12.77
CA LEU A 100 9.04 -21.94 -13.41
C LEU A 100 8.80 -21.96 -14.92
N LEU A 101 8.00 -21.02 -15.45
CA LEU A 101 7.66 -20.91 -16.86
C LEU A 101 8.10 -19.57 -17.42
N ASP A 102 8.79 -19.65 -18.55
CA ASP A 102 8.98 -18.55 -19.46
C ASP A 102 8.11 -18.79 -20.70
N ILE A 103 6.94 -18.14 -20.76
CA ILE A 103 5.96 -18.35 -21.83
C ILE A 103 6.35 -17.49 -23.03
N GLY A 104 7.15 -18.05 -23.92
CA GLY A 104 7.61 -17.41 -25.14
C GLY A 104 8.53 -18.32 -25.95
N LEU A 105 8.96 -17.86 -27.12
CA LEU A 105 9.93 -18.56 -27.97
C LEU A 105 11.37 -18.17 -27.65
N ASN A 106 11.72 -18.14 -26.36
CA ASN A 106 12.99 -17.58 -25.89
C ASN A 106 14.13 -18.61 -25.92
N LYS A 107 13.86 -19.87 -25.58
CA LYS A 107 14.87 -20.96 -25.50
C LYS A 107 14.76 -21.95 -26.64
N PHE A 108 15.87 -22.32 -27.27
CA PHE A 108 15.88 -23.30 -28.35
C PHE A 108 17.14 -24.14 -28.46
N CYS A 109 17.02 -25.25 -29.18
CA CYS A 109 18.13 -26.06 -29.65
C CYS A 109 18.26 -25.90 -31.16
N SER A 110 19.43 -25.48 -31.65
CA SER A 110 19.67 -25.29 -33.09
C SER A 110 19.51 -26.59 -33.88
N SER A 111 19.98 -27.72 -33.34
CA SER A 111 19.81 -29.04 -33.97
C SER A 111 18.35 -29.49 -34.04
N CYS A 112 17.52 -29.25 -33.02
CA CYS A 112 16.08 -29.55 -33.09
C CYS A 112 15.36 -28.71 -34.16
N LEU A 113 15.77 -27.44 -34.33
CA LEU A 113 15.21 -26.59 -35.39
C LEU A 113 15.65 -27.04 -36.77
N GLU A 114 16.87 -27.55 -36.91
CA GLU A 114 17.40 -28.13 -38.15
C GLU A 114 16.67 -29.44 -38.49
N ASP A 115 16.48 -30.34 -37.52
CA ASP A 115 15.91 -31.67 -37.73
C ASP A 115 14.39 -31.67 -37.90
N LYS A 116 13.68 -30.98 -37.00
CA LYS A 116 12.21 -31.10 -36.86
C LYS A 116 11.45 -29.81 -37.19
N GLY A 117 12.11 -28.66 -37.09
CA GLY A 117 11.53 -27.37 -37.50
C GLY A 117 10.40 -26.83 -36.60
N TYR A 118 10.38 -27.16 -35.31
CA TYR A 118 9.41 -26.63 -34.35
C TYR A 118 10.03 -26.36 -32.97
N TRP A 119 9.31 -25.59 -32.15
CA TRP A 119 9.69 -25.24 -30.80
C TRP A 119 9.00 -26.15 -29.78
N LYS A 120 9.78 -26.78 -28.89
CA LYS A 120 9.23 -27.70 -27.88
C LYS A 120 8.60 -26.97 -26.70
N LYS A 121 7.50 -27.52 -26.18
CA LYS A 121 6.82 -27.07 -24.94
C LYS A 121 7.74 -27.15 -23.72
N ASN A 122 8.56 -28.20 -23.59
CA ASN A 122 9.44 -28.35 -22.42
C ASN A 122 10.49 -27.23 -22.31
N TRP A 123 10.85 -26.55 -23.40
CA TRP A 123 11.76 -25.40 -23.37
C TRP A 123 11.17 -24.18 -22.67
N LEU A 124 9.87 -24.16 -22.37
CA LEU A 124 9.25 -23.12 -21.55
C LEU A 124 9.61 -23.27 -20.06
N LEU A 125 10.07 -24.45 -19.64
CA LEU A 125 10.48 -24.67 -18.25
C LEU A 125 11.76 -23.91 -18.00
N THR A 126 11.71 -22.87 -17.16
CA THR A 126 12.89 -22.07 -16.81
C THR A 126 14.05 -22.95 -16.34
N PRO A 127 13.89 -23.97 -15.49
CA PRO A 127 15.03 -24.77 -15.04
C PRO A 127 15.73 -25.59 -16.14
N LEU A 128 15.05 -25.89 -17.25
CA LEU A 128 15.61 -26.71 -18.32
C LEU A 128 16.64 -25.90 -19.13
N THR A 129 17.92 -26.29 -19.08
CA THR A 129 19.03 -25.62 -19.77
C THR A 129 19.67 -26.45 -20.86
N VAL A 130 19.35 -27.74 -20.95
CA VAL A 130 19.93 -28.68 -21.92
C VAL A 130 18.84 -29.26 -22.81
N CYS A 131 19.14 -29.40 -24.10
CA CYS A 131 18.33 -30.20 -25.01
C CYS A 131 18.65 -31.68 -24.81
N LEU A 132 17.70 -32.46 -24.29
CA LEU A 132 17.92 -33.90 -24.05
C LEU A 132 17.93 -34.76 -25.32
N ASP A 133 17.42 -34.27 -26.45
CA ASP A 133 17.50 -34.98 -27.73
C ASP A 133 18.92 -34.92 -28.33
N HIS A 134 19.61 -33.79 -28.15
CA HIS A 134 20.89 -33.49 -28.81
C HIS A 134 22.07 -33.29 -27.85
N HIS A 135 21.81 -33.26 -26.55
CA HIS A 135 22.79 -33.06 -25.49
C HIS A 135 23.61 -31.76 -25.61
N ILE A 136 23.00 -30.70 -26.14
CA ILE A 136 23.61 -29.37 -26.26
C ILE A 136 22.87 -28.35 -25.38
N ASP A 137 23.57 -27.27 -25.04
CA ASP A 137 22.99 -26.18 -24.25
C ASP A 137 21.89 -25.47 -25.04
N LEU A 138 20.78 -25.17 -24.35
CA LEU A 138 19.70 -24.37 -24.92
C LEU A 138 20.12 -22.91 -25.01
N ILE A 139 19.83 -22.30 -26.16
CA ILE A 139 20.19 -20.93 -26.47
C ILE A 139 19.01 -20.02 -26.15
N GLU A 140 19.22 -18.95 -25.38
CA GLU A 140 18.16 -18.02 -24.95
C GLU A 140 18.07 -16.71 -25.77
N LYS A 141 19.11 -16.44 -26.58
CA LYS A 141 19.27 -15.19 -27.33
C LYS A 141 19.91 -15.45 -28.69
N CYS A 142 19.79 -14.51 -29.62
CA CYS A 142 20.51 -14.62 -30.88
C CYS A 142 22.04 -14.56 -30.64
N PRO A 143 22.83 -15.54 -31.12
CA PRO A 143 24.28 -15.54 -30.90
C PRO A 143 25.01 -14.42 -31.65
N GLU A 144 24.45 -13.89 -32.74
CA GLU A 144 25.06 -12.81 -33.52
C GLU A 144 24.83 -11.42 -32.93
N CYS A 145 23.63 -11.13 -32.43
CA CYS A 145 23.25 -9.78 -31.99
C CYS A 145 22.90 -9.66 -30.50
N ASP A 146 22.95 -10.75 -29.73
CA ASP A 146 22.59 -10.85 -28.31
C ASP A 146 21.18 -10.33 -27.96
N ASN A 147 20.32 -10.10 -28.96
CA ASN A 147 18.94 -9.69 -28.74
C ASN A 147 18.06 -10.89 -28.36
N PRO A 148 17.08 -10.70 -27.46
CA PRO A 148 16.09 -11.71 -27.16
C PRO A 148 15.20 -12.00 -28.37
N LEU A 149 14.69 -13.22 -28.47
CA LEU A 149 13.82 -13.63 -29.56
C LEU A 149 12.36 -13.30 -29.23
N GLU A 150 11.79 -12.31 -29.92
CA GLU A 150 10.36 -12.00 -29.78
C GLU A 150 9.49 -13.19 -30.21
N THR A 151 8.38 -13.40 -29.50
CA THR A 151 7.48 -14.54 -29.77
C THR A 151 6.63 -14.35 -31.03
N SER A 152 6.27 -13.11 -31.37
CA SER A 152 5.62 -12.79 -32.65
C SER A 152 6.69 -12.28 -33.62
N ARG A 153 7.14 -13.16 -34.52
CA ARG A 153 8.15 -12.86 -35.55
C ARG A 153 7.84 -13.63 -36.83
N LYS A 154 8.49 -13.26 -37.93
CA LYS A 154 8.27 -13.82 -39.27
C LYS A 154 8.56 -15.31 -39.35
N SER A 155 9.72 -15.73 -38.87
CA SER A 155 10.23 -17.10 -39.05
C SER A 155 10.71 -17.67 -37.72
N LEU A 156 10.59 -18.99 -37.57
CA LEU A 156 11.18 -19.72 -36.44
C LEU A 156 12.70 -19.74 -36.55
N PHE A 157 13.19 -19.73 -37.78
CA PHE A 157 14.60 -19.96 -38.10
C PHE A 157 15.41 -18.67 -38.10
N GLU A 158 14.78 -17.50 -38.22
CA GLU A 158 15.51 -16.24 -38.38
C GLU A 158 15.38 -15.34 -37.15
N CYS A 159 16.46 -14.66 -36.80
CA CYS A 159 16.44 -13.60 -35.82
C CYS A 159 15.62 -12.40 -36.36
N PRO A 160 14.64 -11.86 -35.60
CA PRO A 160 13.85 -10.72 -36.07
C PRO A 160 14.65 -9.42 -36.20
N THR A 161 15.83 -9.33 -35.56
CA THR A 161 16.66 -8.12 -35.54
C THR A 161 17.77 -8.14 -36.58
N CYS A 162 18.55 -9.22 -36.65
CA CYS A 162 19.71 -9.32 -37.55
C CYS A 162 19.56 -10.35 -38.68
N THR A 163 18.41 -11.01 -38.80
CA THR A 163 18.11 -12.04 -39.82
C THR A 163 18.99 -13.29 -39.79
N PHE A 164 19.86 -13.44 -38.79
CA PHE A 164 20.69 -14.64 -38.63
C PHE A 164 19.83 -15.92 -38.54
N ASP A 165 20.28 -16.97 -39.24
CA ASP A 165 19.65 -18.29 -39.21
C ASP A 165 20.03 -19.05 -37.93
N LEU A 166 19.09 -19.12 -36.98
CA LEU A 166 19.22 -19.76 -35.68
C LEU A 166 19.60 -21.25 -35.76
N ARG A 167 19.34 -21.94 -36.88
CA ARG A 167 19.79 -23.32 -37.08
C ARG A 167 21.32 -23.43 -37.18
N LYS A 168 21.98 -22.35 -37.61
CA LYS A 168 23.44 -22.25 -37.71
C LYS A 168 24.11 -21.83 -36.42
N SER A 169 23.36 -21.66 -35.33
CA SER A 169 23.93 -21.31 -34.03
C SER A 169 24.92 -22.38 -33.56
N GLN A 170 26.01 -21.94 -32.93
CA GLN A 170 27.03 -22.82 -32.39
C GLN A 170 26.43 -23.85 -31.42
N LYS A 171 26.79 -25.12 -31.63
CA LYS A 171 26.31 -26.26 -30.85
C LYS A 171 27.29 -26.52 -29.69
N GLN A 172 27.02 -25.93 -28.52
CA GLN A 172 27.83 -26.16 -27.32
C GLN A 172 27.40 -27.47 -26.64
N GLN A 173 28.31 -28.44 -26.58
CA GLN A 173 28.06 -29.72 -25.92
C GLN A 173 27.88 -29.53 -24.41
N SER A 174 26.78 -30.03 -23.88
CA SER A 174 26.53 -30.02 -22.43
C SER A 174 27.38 -31.06 -21.72
N THR A 175 27.70 -30.79 -20.45
CA THR A 175 28.41 -31.77 -19.62
C THR A 175 27.52 -32.98 -19.30
N LEU A 176 28.13 -34.13 -19.02
CA LEU A 176 27.39 -35.33 -18.60
C LEU A 176 26.52 -35.05 -17.35
N GLU A 177 27.06 -34.26 -16.41
CA GLU A 177 26.35 -33.88 -15.19
C GLU A 177 25.12 -33.02 -15.49
N ASP A 178 25.25 -31.99 -16.34
CA ASP A 178 24.10 -31.14 -16.72
C ASP A 178 23.03 -31.96 -17.46
N ILE A 179 23.42 -32.90 -18.34
CA ILE A 179 22.50 -33.80 -19.03
C ILE A 179 21.72 -34.64 -18.00
N GLN A 180 22.43 -35.31 -17.09
CA GLN A 180 21.82 -36.16 -16.06
C GLN A 180 20.86 -35.37 -15.16
N ILE A 181 21.24 -34.16 -14.76
CA ILE A 181 20.43 -33.31 -13.88
C ILE A 181 19.19 -32.78 -14.61
N ASN A 182 19.32 -32.36 -15.88
CA ASN A 182 18.16 -31.93 -16.68
C ASN A 182 17.21 -33.10 -16.97
N THR A 183 17.73 -34.30 -17.23
CA THR A 183 16.93 -35.54 -17.35
C THR A 183 16.19 -35.84 -16.05
N TRP A 184 16.88 -35.83 -14.90
CA TRP A 184 16.24 -36.01 -13.59
C TRP A 184 15.10 -35.03 -13.37
N PHE A 185 15.32 -33.74 -13.68
CA PHE A 185 14.29 -32.72 -13.53
C PHE A 185 13.09 -33.02 -14.42
N LEU A 186 13.30 -33.29 -15.71
CA LEU A 186 12.21 -33.60 -16.64
C LEU A 186 11.51 -34.92 -16.38
N ASP A 187 12.16 -35.92 -15.80
CA ASP A 187 11.53 -37.20 -15.47
C ASP A 187 10.67 -37.10 -14.20
N ARG A 188 11.15 -36.33 -13.20
CA ARG A 188 10.42 -36.14 -11.93
C ARG A 188 9.29 -35.13 -12.05
N PHE A 189 9.42 -34.18 -12.96
CA PHE A 189 8.47 -33.10 -13.11
C PHE A 189 7.05 -33.60 -13.50
N PRO A 190 6.83 -34.42 -14.54
CA PRO A 190 5.52 -34.96 -14.95
C PRO A 190 4.83 -35.89 -13.94
N GLY A 191 5.52 -36.32 -12.88
CA GLY A 191 4.98 -37.27 -11.91
C GLY A 191 3.74 -36.74 -11.20
N THR A 192 2.85 -37.64 -10.77
CA THR A 192 1.68 -37.35 -9.92
C THR A 192 2.06 -36.90 -8.50
N ASN A 193 3.36 -36.77 -8.22
CA ASN A 193 3.87 -36.41 -6.91
C ASN A 193 3.81 -34.90 -6.71
N GLU A 194 2.64 -34.39 -6.33
CA GLU A 194 2.42 -32.97 -5.97
C GLU A 194 3.50 -32.46 -5.01
N THR A 195 4.02 -33.32 -4.12
CA THR A 195 5.08 -32.93 -3.17
C THR A 195 6.39 -32.53 -3.86
N PHE A 196 6.79 -33.18 -4.97
CA PHE A 196 8.04 -32.82 -5.66
C PHE A 196 7.95 -31.42 -6.26
N ASN A 197 6.88 -31.13 -7.02
CA ASN A 197 6.74 -29.86 -7.74
C ASN A 197 6.68 -28.67 -6.78
N GLU A 198 5.98 -28.82 -5.65
CA GLU A 198 5.97 -27.78 -4.63
C GLU A 198 7.35 -27.59 -3.99
N ILE A 199 8.02 -28.69 -3.61
CA ILE A 199 9.33 -28.62 -2.94
C ILE A 199 10.35 -28.02 -3.89
N PHE A 200 10.36 -28.46 -5.16
CA PHE A 200 11.21 -27.95 -6.21
C PHE A 200 10.97 -26.45 -6.43
N PHE A 201 9.71 -26.03 -6.52
CA PHE A 201 9.35 -24.63 -6.66
C PHE A 201 9.89 -23.78 -5.50
N ASP A 202 9.76 -24.26 -4.27
CA ASP A 202 10.24 -23.56 -3.09
C ASP A 202 11.76 -23.43 -3.07
N ILE A 203 12.50 -24.51 -3.33
CA ILE A 203 13.97 -24.48 -3.33
C ILE A 203 14.52 -23.64 -4.50
N TRP A 204 13.96 -23.81 -5.70
CA TRP A 204 14.30 -23.00 -6.87
C TRP A 204 14.08 -21.51 -6.60
N THR A 205 12.93 -21.16 -6.02
CA THR A 205 12.60 -19.77 -5.69
C THR A 205 13.51 -19.24 -4.59
N ALA A 206 13.84 -20.04 -3.57
CA ALA A 206 14.73 -19.63 -2.49
C ALA A 206 16.14 -19.35 -3.01
N LEU A 207 16.70 -20.24 -3.82
CA LEU A 207 18.03 -20.09 -4.43
C LEU A 207 18.07 -18.92 -5.43
N SER A 208 17.09 -18.80 -6.31
CA SER A 208 17.00 -17.68 -7.26
C SER A 208 16.94 -16.32 -6.53
N LYS A 209 16.17 -16.27 -5.43
CA LYS A 209 16.10 -15.09 -4.56
C LYS A 209 17.39 -14.87 -3.77
N TYR A 210 18.09 -15.93 -3.36
CA TYR A 210 19.37 -15.81 -2.64
C TYR A 210 20.38 -15.03 -3.49
N PHE A 211 20.57 -15.43 -4.74
CA PHE A 211 21.52 -14.77 -5.65
C PHE A 211 21.06 -13.35 -6.03
N SER A 212 19.80 -13.19 -6.43
CA SER A 212 19.28 -11.86 -6.82
C SER A 212 19.26 -10.85 -5.68
N ASN A 213 18.98 -11.28 -4.44
CA ASN A 213 19.04 -10.39 -3.27
C ASN A 213 20.46 -9.91 -2.95
N LEU A 214 21.47 -10.65 -3.40
CA LEU A 214 22.89 -10.30 -3.27
C LEU A 214 23.45 -9.64 -4.54
N GLU A 215 22.61 -9.39 -5.55
CA GLU A 215 23.01 -8.85 -6.85
C GLU A 215 24.07 -9.73 -7.56
N ILE A 216 24.06 -11.03 -7.28
CA ILE A 216 24.96 -12.01 -7.90
C ILE A 216 24.23 -12.67 -9.07
N LEU A 217 24.84 -12.63 -10.26
CA LEU A 217 24.33 -13.35 -11.42
C LEU A 217 24.85 -14.80 -11.41
N LYS A 218 23.94 -15.76 -11.55
CA LYS A 218 24.23 -17.18 -11.72
C LYS A 218 23.38 -17.75 -12.84
N SER A 219 23.96 -18.71 -13.57
CA SER A 219 23.24 -19.42 -14.64
C SER A 219 22.12 -20.28 -14.06
N GLN A 220 21.11 -20.55 -14.87
CA GLN A 220 20.00 -21.43 -14.50
C GLN A 220 20.48 -22.87 -14.23
N SER A 221 21.48 -23.37 -14.97
CA SER A 221 22.07 -24.70 -14.73
C SER A 221 22.72 -24.78 -13.34
N TYR A 222 23.44 -23.72 -12.92
CA TYR A 222 24.03 -23.69 -11.58
C TYR A 222 22.96 -23.75 -10.47
N ILE A 223 21.85 -23.04 -10.64
CA ILE A 223 20.73 -23.09 -9.69
C ILE A 223 20.06 -24.47 -9.70
N LEU A 224 19.90 -25.08 -10.89
CA LEU A 224 19.34 -26.42 -11.02
C LEU A 224 20.22 -27.46 -10.33
N ASN A 225 21.54 -27.35 -10.47
CA ASN A 225 22.50 -28.26 -9.83
C ASN A 225 22.41 -28.20 -8.29
N LEU A 226 22.23 -27.00 -7.73
CA LEU A 226 21.96 -26.82 -6.29
C LEU A 226 20.60 -27.42 -5.87
N CYS A 227 19.57 -27.31 -6.72
CA CYS A 227 18.29 -27.97 -6.46
C CYS A 227 18.47 -29.50 -6.47
N HIS A 228 19.18 -30.05 -7.45
CA HIS A 228 19.48 -31.48 -7.52
C HIS A 228 20.23 -31.95 -6.27
N GLU A 229 21.27 -31.22 -5.86
CA GLU A 229 22.02 -31.51 -4.64
C GLU A 229 21.11 -31.53 -3.40
N TYR A 230 20.18 -30.58 -3.27
CA TYR A 230 19.18 -30.56 -2.20
C TYR A 230 18.31 -31.83 -2.16
N PHE A 231 17.92 -32.38 -3.31
CA PHE A 231 17.08 -33.58 -3.38
C PHE A 231 17.82 -34.90 -3.16
N HIS A 232 19.13 -34.95 -3.43
CA HIS A 232 19.90 -36.20 -3.42
C HIS A 232 20.96 -36.28 -2.32
N ASN A 233 21.45 -35.15 -1.82
CA ASN A 233 22.50 -35.10 -0.81
C ASN A 233 22.39 -33.84 0.07
N GLU A 234 21.57 -33.93 1.12
CA GLU A 234 21.32 -32.82 2.04
C GLU A 234 22.62 -32.27 2.67
N ASP A 235 23.53 -33.14 3.12
CA ASP A 235 24.75 -32.70 3.81
C ASP A 235 25.74 -32.00 2.88
N LYS A 236 25.84 -32.47 1.63
CA LYS A 236 26.61 -31.78 0.58
C LYS A 236 25.97 -30.41 0.29
N PHE A 237 24.66 -30.35 0.09
CA PHE A 237 23.93 -29.09 -0.14
C PHE A 237 24.14 -28.08 0.99
N ILE A 238 24.06 -28.52 2.24
CA ILE A 238 24.32 -27.68 3.42
C ILE A 238 25.75 -27.14 3.40
N SER A 239 26.73 -28.00 3.13
CA SER A 239 28.14 -27.63 3.06
C SER A 239 28.40 -26.61 1.94
N THR A 240 27.80 -26.83 0.77
CA THR A 240 27.83 -25.92 -0.38
C THR A 240 27.22 -24.57 -0.02
N LEU A 241 26.03 -24.55 0.60
CA LEU A 241 25.36 -23.31 1.00
C LEU A 241 26.12 -22.56 2.10
N ILE A 242 26.74 -23.26 3.06
CA ILE A 242 27.64 -22.63 4.05
C ILE A 242 28.82 -21.94 3.36
N ASN A 243 29.46 -22.60 2.40
CA ASN A 243 30.59 -22.01 1.67
C ASN A 243 30.15 -20.80 0.83
N MET A 244 28.98 -20.88 0.19
CA MET A 244 28.39 -19.72 -0.50
C MET A 244 28.17 -18.55 0.46
N ILE A 245 27.61 -18.81 1.65
CA ILE A 245 27.38 -17.76 2.65
C ILE A 245 28.70 -17.13 3.10
N LYS A 246 29.74 -17.95 3.36
CA LYS A 246 31.08 -17.49 3.71
C LYS A 246 31.67 -16.55 2.67
N ASN A 247 31.59 -16.93 1.39
CA ASN A 247 32.12 -16.12 0.29
C ASN A 247 31.41 -14.76 0.17
N ASN A 248 30.18 -14.67 0.68
CA ASN A 248 29.33 -13.49 0.58
C ASN A 248 29.23 -12.69 1.89
N LEU A 249 30.01 -13.02 2.93
CA LEU A 249 29.98 -12.30 4.22
C LEU A 249 30.36 -10.82 4.10
N ASN A 250 31.14 -10.46 3.07
CA ASN A 250 31.45 -9.06 2.78
C ASN A 250 30.24 -8.25 2.33
N TYR A 251 29.16 -8.89 1.87
CA TYR A 251 27.97 -8.22 1.33
C TYR A 251 26.78 -8.24 2.27
N ALA A 252 26.62 -9.28 3.07
CA ALA A 252 25.50 -9.39 4.00
C ALA A 252 25.74 -10.41 5.12
N HIS A 253 25.17 -10.16 6.29
CA HIS A 253 25.11 -11.09 7.41
C HIS A 253 24.40 -12.41 7.01
N PRO A 254 24.84 -13.60 7.51
CA PRO A 254 24.28 -14.91 7.13
C PRO A 254 22.75 -14.99 7.15
N ARG A 255 22.11 -14.43 8.18
CA ARG A 255 20.65 -14.39 8.30
C ARG A 255 19.95 -13.50 7.26
N ILE A 256 20.59 -12.42 6.82
CA ILE A 256 20.09 -11.59 5.71
C ILE A 256 20.17 -12.38 4.40
N GLN A 257 21.32 -13.04 4.15
CA GLN A 257 21.49 -13.89 2.98
C GLN A 257 20.44 -15.03 2.94
N LEU A 258 20.16 -15.64 4.10
CA LEU A 258 19.20 -16.73 4.26
C LEU A 258 17.72 -16.29 4.26
N LEU A 259 17.41 -15.00 4.09
CA LEU A 259 16.02 -14.51 4.06
C LEU A 259 15.08 -15.36 3.18
N PRO A 260 15.44 -15.75 1.94
CA PRO A 260 14.56 -16.54 1.08
C PRO A 260 14.14 -17.88 1.70
N PHE A 261 15.04 -18.51 2.46
CA PHE A 261 14.79 -19.76 3.17
C PHE A 261 14.01 -19.51 4.47
N LEU A 262 14.34 -18.44 5.21
CA LEU A 262 13.66 -18.06 6.45
C LEU A 262 12.19 -17.69 6.23
N GLY A 263 11.83 -17.20 5.04
CA GLY A 263 10.45 -16.89 4.66
C GLY A 263 9.54 -18.13 4.59
N ASN A 264 10.09 -19.29 4.24
CA ASN A 264 9.39 -20.58 4.21
C ASN A 264 9.99 -21.55 5.23
N LYS A 265 10.04 -21.09 6.50
CA LYS A 265 10.72 -21.80 7.59
C LYS A 265 10.19 -23.21 7.83
N SER A 266 8.89 -23.47 7.62
CA SER A 266 8.31 -24.81 7.85
C SER A 266 8.98 -25.87 7.00
N ARG A 267 9.21 -25.58 5.70
CA ARG A 267 9.82 -26.51 4.76
C ARG A 267 11.33 -26.65 4.94
N PHE A 268 12.02 -25.53 5.17
CA PHE A 268 13.49 -25.54 5.27
C PHE A 268 14.03 -25.67 6.70
N LYS A 269 13.18 -25.97 7.69
CA LYS A 269 13.58 -26.02 9.11
C LYS A 269 14.81 -26.92 9.38
N PRO A 270 14.89 -28.16 8.84
CA PRO A 270 16.01 -29.06 9.14
C PRO A 270 17.35 -28.48 8.70
N ILE A 271 17.44 -28.05 7.43
CA ILE A 271 18.64 -27.45 6.86
C ILE A 271 18.98 -26.10 7.51
N LEU A 272 17.97 -25.26 7.79
CA LEU A 272 18.17 -23.95 8.41
C LEU A 272 18.78 -24.07 9.80
N ASN A 273 18.37 -25.07 10.59
CA ASN A 273 18.92 -25.27 11.92
C ASN A 273 20.42 -25.62 11.87
N LYS A 274 20.82 -26.52 10.95
CA LYS A 274 22.22 -26.90 10.74
C LYS A 274 23.06 -25.67 10.31
N ILE A 275 22.59 -24.93 9.30
CA ILE A 275 23.31 -23.75 8.77
C ILE A 275 23.37 -22.60 9.78
N LEU A 276 22.25 -22.26 10.43
CA LEU A 276 22.22 -21.19 11.43
C LEU A 276 23.06 -21.54 12.66
N SER A 277 23.16 -22.83 13.02
CA SER A 277 24.07 -23.27 14.08
C SER A 277 25.52 -23.02 13.72
N TYR A 278 25.91 -23.22 12.46
CA TYR A 278 27.27 -22.95 11.98
C TYR A 278 27.65 -21.47 12.13
N PHE A 279 26.72 -20.56 11.87
CA PHE A 279 26.93 -19.11 11.98
C PHE A 279 26.44 -18.53 13.31
N ARG A 280 26.28 -19.35 14.36
CA ARG A 280 25.71 -18.91 15.63
C ARG A 280 26.49 -17.75 16.24
N ASP A 281 27.82 -17.77 16.13
CA ASP A 281 28.73 -16.82 16.78
C ASP A 281 29.23 -15.73 15.82
N TYR A 282 28.67 -15.65 14.61
CA TYR A 282 29.01 -14.61 13.66
C TYR A 282 28.48 -13.24 14.13
N ASN A 283 29.40 -12.32 14.43
CA ASN A 283 29.10 -11.00 14.99
C ASN A 283 29.91 -9.89 14.28
N PHE A 284 30.24 -10.05 12.99
CA PHE A 284 31.02 -9.07 12.23
C PHE A 284 30.13 -8.33 11.22
N PRO A 285 30.25 -7.00 11.08
CA PRO A 285 29.52 -6.25 10.07
C PRO A 285 30.10 -6.50 8.68
N SER A 286 29.25 -6.44 7.65
CA SER A 286 29.70 -6.58 6.27
C SER A 286 30.41 -5.30 5.77
N SER A 287 31.51 -5.47 5.03
CA SER A 287 32.32 -4.35 4.53
C SER A 287 31.72 -3.63 3.33
N LYS A 288 30.92 -4.34 2.52
CA LYS A 288 30.24 -3.88 1.31
C LYS A 288 28.75 -4.21 1.39
N CYS A 289 28.12 -3.83 2.49
CA CYS A 289 26.73 -4.16 2.78
C CYS A 289 25.79 -3.81 1.59
N ILE A 290 24.93 -4.75 1.22
CA ILE A 290 23.97 -4.55 0.13
C ILE A 290 23.07 -3.34 0.37
N ARG A 291 22.73 -2.60 -0.69
CA ARG A 291 21.91 -1.38 -0.59
C ARG A 291 20.41 -1.64 -0.49
N ARG A 292 20.02 -2.91 -0.58
CA ARG A 292 18.62 -3.34 -0.53
C ARG A 292 17.98 -2.95 0.81
N LYS A 293 16.76 -2.42 0.73
CA LYS A 293 15.90 -2.21 1.89
C LYS A 293 14.91 -3.37 2.06
N PHE A 294 14.60 -3.70 3.30
CA PHE A 294 13.77 -4.82 3.70
C PHE A 294 12.50 -4.32 4.37
N ASN A 295 11.35 -4.87 4.00
CA ASN A 295 10.10 -4.51 4.67
C ASN A 295 10.02 -5.16 6.06
N LYS A 296 9.02 -4.75 6.86
CA LYS A 296 8.78 -5.30 8.21
C LYS A 296 8.69 -6.82 8.27
N LYS A 297 8.03 -7.46 7.29
CA LYS A 297 7.87 -8.92 7.28
C LYS A 297 9.23 -9.58 7.05
N GLU A 298 10.01 -9.10 6.11
CA GLU A 298 11.37 -9.59 5.87
C GLU A 298 12.28 -9.39 7.08
N ALA A 299 12.24 -8.21 7.70
CA ALA A 299 12.97 -7.92 8.93
C ALA A 299 12.59 -8.91 10.05
N THR A 300 11.31 -9.29 10.19
CA THR A 300 10.91 -10.29 11.19
C THR A 300 11.50 -11.67 10.93
N HIS A 301 11.57 -12.10 9.67
CA HIS A 301 12.23 -13.37 9.30
C HIS A 301 13.74 -13.31 9.57
N ILE A 302 14.40 -12.22 9.17
CA ILE A 302 15.83 -11.99 9.37
C ILE A 302 16.17 -11.98 10.86
N LEU A 303 15.42 -11.24 11.69
CA LEU A 303 15.69 -11.14 13.12
C LEU A 303 15.20 -12.38 13.90
N GLY A 304 14.32 -13.19 13.31
CA GLY A 304 13.80 -14.41 13.95
C GLY A 304 12.74 -14.15 15.01
N VAL A 305 12.01 -13.03 14.93
CA VAL A 305 10.97 -12.62 15.89
C VAL A 305 9.60 -12.58 15.22
N SER A 306 8.52 -12.69 16.01
CA SER A 306 7.17 -12.51 15.47
C SER A 306 6.92 -11.05 15.05
N PHE A 307 5.95 -10.84 14.15
CA PHE A 307 5.57 -9.50 13.70
C PHE A 307 5.16 -8.59 14.88
N ALA A 308 4.36 -9.11 15.82
CA ALA A 308 3.96 -8.38 17.02
C ALA A 308 5.16 -8.05 17.93
N ALA A 309 6.07 -9.01 18.12
CA ALA A 309 7.29 -8.84 18.91
C ALA A 309 8.23 -7.78 18.32
N PHE A 310 8.40 -7.75 17.00
CA PHE A 310 9.18 -6.76 16.27
C PHE A 310 8.56 -5.37 16.41
N HIS A 311 7.26 -5.24 16.15
CA HIS A 311 6.53 -3.98 16.27
C HIS A 311 6.61 -3.37 17.67
N LYS A 312 6.47 -4.19 18.71
CA LYS A 312 6.57 -3.76 20.10
C LYS A 312 7.95 -3.19 20.41
N ARG A 313 9.01 -3.87 19.98
CA ARG A 313 10.42 -3.45 20.18
C ARG A 313 10.75 -2.17 19.42
N LEU A 314 10.29 -2.02 18.18
CA LEU A 314 10.42 -0.77 17.41
C LEU A 314 9.70 0.40 18.09
N LYS A 315 8.47 0.18 18.59
CA LYS A 315 7.71 1.24 19.29
C LYS A 315 8.39 1.66 20.59
N ALA A 316 8.96 0.71 21.32
CA ALA A 316 9.66 0.93 22.57
C ALA A 316 11.05 1.57 22.40
N GLY A 317 11.58 1.69 21.17
CA GLY A 317 12.93 2.19 20.93
C GLY A 317 14.04 1.19 21.28
N ILE A 318 13.71 -0.09 21.46
CA ILE A 318 14.70 -1.17 21.70
C ILE A 318 15.46 -1.47 20.41
N LEU A 319 14.74 -1.52 19.29
CA LEU A 319 15.34 -1.58 17.96
C LEU A 319 15.41 -0.15 17.42
N TYR A 320 16.38 0.61 17.93
CA TYR A 320 16.64 1.99 17.53
C TYR A 320 17.83 2.04 16.56
N HIS A 321 17.87 3.09 15.74
CA HIS A 321 19.01 3.47 14.93
C HIS A 321 18.85 4.94 14.53
N ASP A 322 19.92 5.73 14.53
CA ASP A 322 19.86 7.19 14.29
C ASP A 322 19.28 7.56 12.91
N GLN A 323 19.48 6.68 11.92
CA GLN A 323 18.93 6.85 10.58
C GLN A 323 17.43 6.48 10.45
N LEU A 324 16.78 5.97 11.50
CA LEU A 324 15.35 5.69 11.52
C LEU A 324 14.56 6.91 12.01
N SER A 325 14.04 7.71 11.08
CA SER A 325 13.14 8.81 11.43
C SER A 325 11.86 8.32 12.13
N VAL A 326 11.27 9.16 12.98
CA VAL A 326 9.99 8.87 13.67
C VAL A 326 8.86 8.60 12.65
N SER A 327 8.96 9.19 11.45
CA SER A 327 7.99 9.08 10.36
C SER A 327 8.15 7.86 9.46
N ASP A 328 9.34 7.24 9.37
CA ASP A 328 9.59 6.17 8.40
C ASP A 328 10.17 4.90 9.02
N ARG A 329 9.25 4.00 9.42
CA ARG A 329 9.54 2.68 10.02
C ARG A 329 9.05 1.53 9.15
N THR A 330 8.96 1.74 7.84
CA THR A 330 8.35 0.77 6.92
C THR A 330 9.37 -0.15 6.25
N ASN A 331 10.54 0.38 5.92
CA ASN A 331 11.63 -0.31 5.24
C ASN A 331 12.98 -0.06 5.93
N PHE A 332 13.79 -1.10 6.08
CA PHE A 332 15.03 -1.10 6.85
C PHE A 332 16.21 -1.41 5.92
N PRO A 333 17.26 -0.56 5.87
CA PRO A 333 18.52 -0.90 5.21
C PRO A 333 19.14 -2.18 5.78
N ALA A 334 19.87 -2.92 4.94
CA ALA A 334 20.62 -4.10 5.37
C ALA A 334 21.53 -3.81 6.57
N SER A 335 22.26 -2.69 6.52
CA SER A 335 23.19 -2.26 7.58
C SER A 335 22.54 -2.17 8.96
N ILE A 336 21.32 -1.62 9.06
CA ILE A 336 20.58 -1.53 10.32
C ILE A 336 20.21 -2.92 10.84
N LEU A 337 19.79 -3.83 9.96
CA LEU A 337 19.47 -5.19 10.35
C LEU A 337 20.70 -5.98 10.80
N GLU A 338 21.86 -5.76 10.17
CA GLU A 338 23.14 -6.32 10.62
C GLU A 338 23.51 -5.82 12.00
N GLU A 339 23.43 -4.50 12.21
CA GLU A 339 23.73 -3.89 13.50
C GLU A 339 22.87 -4.49 14.60
N TRP A 340 21.57 -4.66 14.36
CA TRP A 340 20.70 -5.31 15.35
C TRP A 340 21.06 -6.77 15.58
N LEU A 341 21.38 -7.53 14.53
CA LEU A 341 21.77 -8.94 14.68
C LEU A 341 23.07 -9.11 15.48
N ILE A 342 23.99 -8.15 15.36
CA ILE A 342 25.31 -8.17 16.00
C ILE A 342 25.24 -7.61 17.42
N ASN A 343 24.73 -6.39 17.57
CA ASN A 343 24.79 -5.61 18.81
C ASN A 343 23.56 -5.85 19.71
N GLU A 344 22.39 -6.11 19.13
CA GLU A 344 21.11 -6.20 19.84
C GLU A 344 20.60 -7.64 20.04
N LYS A 345 21.47 -8.64 19.84
CA LYS A 345 21.11 -10.07 19.85
C LYS A 345 20.35 -10.53 21.09
N LYS A 346 20.72 -10.01 22.26
CA LYS A 346 20.03 -10.28 23.54
C LYS A 346 18.63 -9.68 23.56
N ASN A 347 18.45 -8.48 23.04
CA ASN A 347 17.17 -7.78 23.01
C ASN A 347 16.21 -8.34 21.95
N ILE A 348 16.75 -8.86 20.85
CA ILE A 348 15.99 -9.59 19.82
C ILE A 348 15.42 -10.89 20.40
N ASN A 349 16.25 -11.71 21.04
CA ASN A 349 15.89 -13.08 21.45
C ASN A 349 15.47 -13.24 22.92
N GLY A 350 15.57 -12.19 23.73
CA GLY A 350 15.20 -12.22 25.15
C GLY A 350 13.69 -12.19 25.41
N THR A 351 13.28 -12.67 26.58
CA THR A 351 11.95 -12.45 27.14
C THR A 351 11.78 -10.98 27.42
N TYR A 352 10.95 -10.31 26.60
CA TYR A 352 10.56 -8.94 26.87
C TYR A 352 9.66 -8.94 28.10
N THR A 353 10.18 -8.55 29.25
CA THR A 353 9.40 -7.95 30.33
C THR A 353 9.35 -6.45 30.08
N TYR A 354 8.14 -5.87 30.08
CA TYR A 354 7.99 -4.43 29.95
C TYR A 354 8.52 -3.76 31.22
N HIS A 355 9.80 -3.42 31.21
CA HIS A 355 10.34 -2.41 32.09
C HIS A 355 10.30 -1.12 31.28
N ARG A 356 9.43 -0.20 31.69
CA ARG A 356 9.50 1.19 31.23
C ARG A 356 10.96 1.61 31.43
N PRO A 357 11.74 1.93 30.37
CA PRO A 357 13.12 2.34 30.57
C PRO A 357 13.11 3.56 31.49
N PRO A 358 14.12 3.72 32.37
CA PRO A 358 14.22 4.95 33.14
C PRO A 358 14.24 6.08 32.12
N PRO A 359 13.35 7.06 32.23
CA PRO A 359 13.44 8.18 31.34
C PRO A 359 14.80 8.86 31.49
N GLN A 360 15.22 9.57 30.44
CA GLN A 360 16.21 10.64 30.55
C GLN A 360 16.03 11.35 31.90
N ASN A 361 17.13 11.57 32.64
CA ASN A 361 17.09 12.17 33.98
C ASN A 361 16.06 13.30 34.01
N ASP A 362 15.07 13.18 34.89
CA ASP A 362 13.99 14.15 34.99
C ASP A 362 14.57 15.48 35.47
N GLU A 363 14.63 16.47 34.58
CA GLU A 363 15.21 17.79 34.87
C GLU A 363 14.17 18.74 35.51
N SER A 364 13.06 18.22 36.05
CA SER A 364 12.00 19.01 36.70
C SER A 364 12.49 19.80 37.93
N ASN A 365 13.66 19.47 38.48
CA ASN A 365 14.29 20.27 39.52
C ASN A 365 14.84 21.60 38.99
N ASP A 366 15.30 21.66 37.75
CA ASP A 366 16.04 22.81 37.19
C ASP A 366 15.23 23.65 36.19
N TYR A 367 14.13 23.10 35.68
CA TYR A 367 13.30 23.75 34.65
C TYR A 367 11.84 23.85 35.08
N PHE A 368 11.15 24.89 34.61
CA PHE A 368 9.69 25.01 34.70
C PHE A 368 9.02 24.56 33.40
N THR A 369 7.94 23.81 33.57
CA THR A 369 6.98 23.43 32.53
C THR A 369 6.12 24.63 32.13
N ILE A 370 5.42 24.53 30.98
CA ILE A 370 4.51 25.58 30.52
C ILE A 370 3.44 25.94 31.58
N PRO A 371 2.77 24.98 32.26
CA PRO A 371 1.84 25.29 33.34
C PRO A 371 2.46 26.10 34.49
N GLU A 372 3.66 25.74 34.94
CA GLU A 372 4.36 26.48 36.01
C GLU A 372 4.76 27.88 35.55
N ILE A 373 5.21 28.04 34.30
CA ILE A 373 5.49 29.36 33.71
C ILE A 373 4.23 30.22 33.66
N MET A 374 3.08 29.63 33.30
CA MET A 374 1.79 30.33 33.27
C MET A 374 1.42 30.86 34.65
N GLU A 375 1.59 30.05 35.69
CA GLU A 375 1.29 30.41 37.07
C GLU A 375 2.23 31.50 37.59
N ILE A 376 3.54 31.32 37.45
CA ILE A 376 4.56 32.27 37.94
C ILE A 376 4.45 33.63 37.24
N LEU A 377 4.26 33.63 35.92
CA LEU A 377 4.18 34.87 35.15
C LEU A 377 2.75 35.44 35.09
N ASN A 378 1.77 34.76 35.68
CA ASN A 378 0.34 35.05 35.63
C ASN A 378 -0.16 35.32 34.19
N ILE A 379 0.15 34.40 33.27
CA ILE A 379 -0.23 34.50 31.86
C ILE A 379 -1.00 33.26 31.39
N ASN A 380 -1.92 33.47 30.45
CA ASN A 380 -2.65 32.36 29.85
C ASN A 380 -1.75 31.48 28.96
N ASN A 381 -2.24 30.28 28.65
CA ASN A 381 -1.51 29.28 27.86
C ASN A 381 -1.05 29.79 26.48
N ARG A 382 -1.88 30.60 25.81
CA ARG A 382 -1.54 31.18 24.50
C ARG A 382 -0.34 32.12 24.61
N ASN A 383 -0.36 33.01 25.61
CA ASN A 383 0.73 33.95 25.85
C ASN A 383 2.00 33.23 26.30
N ALA A 384 1.91 32.19 27.15
CA ALA A 384 3.07 31.38 27.52
C ALA A 384 3.73 30.73 26.30
N ARG A 385 2.93 30.14 25.39
CA ARG A 385 3.46 29.53 24.14
C ARG A 385 4.06 30.54 23.17
N LEU A 386 3.53 31.77 23.11
CA LEU A 386 4.09 32.84 22.29
C LEU A 386 5.36 33.42 22.92
N PHE A 387 5.40 33.58 24.25
CA PHE A 387 6.58 34.01 24.99
C PHE A 387 7.79 33.12 24.72
N LEU A 388 7.59 31.80 24.74
CA LEU A 388 8.64 30.82 24.41
C LEU A 388 9.18 30.92 22.96
N LYS A 389 8.48 31.63 22.07
CA LYS A 389 8.87 31.83 20.66
C LYS A 389 9.53 33.18 20.39
N ILE A 390 9.70 34.02 21.41
CA ILE A 390 10.44 35.27 21.27
C ILE A 390 11.93 34.89 21.10
N PRO A 391 12.63 35.41 20.07
CA PRO A 391 14.00 35.00 19.74
C PRO A 391 15.00 35.10 20.90
N ASP A 392 14.86 36.11 21.77
CA ASP A 392 15.79 36.37 22.87
C ASP A 392 15.48 35.55 24.15
N ILE A 393 14.46 34.70 24.11
CA ILE A 393 14.07 33.84 25.24
C ILE A 393 14.77 32.48 25.08
N PRO A 394 15.54 32.02 26.09
CA PRO A 394 16.36 30.80 26.01
C PRO A 394 15.51 29.52 26.19
N THR A 395 14.53 29.33 25.31
CA THR A 395 13.63 28.18 25.31
C THR A 395 14.38 26.92 24.92
N THR A 396 14.22 25.85 25.70
CA THR A 396 14.81 24.53 25.41
C THR A 396 13.75 23.43 25.46
N LYS A 397 14.09 22.21 25.03
CA LYS A 397 13.25 21.02 25.19
C LYS A 397 13.94 20.03 26.12
N LYS A 398 13.33 19.76 27.27
CA LYS A 398 13.85 18.80 28.26
C LYS A 398 12.82 17.73 28.60
N TYR A 399 13.27 16.65 29.22
CA TYR A 399 12.40 15.59 29.72
C TYR A 399 11.92 15.94 31.13
N LEU A 400 10.64 16.31 31.27
CA LEU A 400 10.06 16.79 32.53
C LEU A 400 8.72 16.08 32.77
N ASN A 401 8.46 15.60 33.99
CA ASN A 401 7.17 15.01 34.37
C ASN A 401 6.69 13.90 33.41
N HIS A 402 7.60 12.99 33.04
CA HIS A 402 7.35 11.84 32.18
C HIS A 402 7.10 12.10 30.67
N TYR A 403 7.43 13.28 30.15
CA TYR A 403 7.43 13.56 28.71
C TYR A 403 8.39 14.71 28.31
N THR A 404 8.90 14.68 27.08
CA THR A 404 9.71 15.79 26.54
C THR A 404 8.82 16.98 26.21
N GLN A 405 9.14 18.15 26.77
CA GLN A 405 8.37 19.38 26.58
C GLN A 405 9.26 20.62 26.50
N TYR A 406 8.72 21.70 25.91
CA TYR A 406 9.38 22.99 25.92
C TYR A 406 9.35 23.60 27.33
N CYS A 407 10.49 24.11 27.77
CA CYS A 407 10.68 24.64 29.12
C CYS A 407 11.71 25.77 29.16
N LEU A 408 11.76 26.45 30.31
CA LEU A 408 12.76 27.46 30.66
C LEU A 408 13.39 27.09 32.00
N SER A 409 14.66 27.47 32.21
CA SER A 409 15.31 27.24 33.49
C SER A 409 14.60 28.03 34.59
N LYS A 410 14.52 27.45 35.80
CA LYS A 410 13.87 28.10 36.95
C LYS A 410 14.51 29.45 37.26
N GLU A 411 15.84 29.51 37.17
CA GLU A 411 16.61 30.75 37.36
C GLU A 411 16.17 31.85 36.39
N PHE A 412 16.03 31.53 35.10
CA PHE A 412 15.63 32.48 34.09
C PHE A 412 14.21 33.02 34.35
N VAL A 413 13.24 32.14 34.59
CA VAL A 413 11.84 32.55 34.80
C VAL A 413 11.70 33.43 36.05
N ASN A 414 12.38 33.07 37.14
CA ASN A 414 12.37 33.85 38.37
C ASN A 414 13.05 35.22 38.19
N SER A 415 14.19 35.27 37.51
CA SER A 415 14.90 36.52 37.17
C SER A 415 14.05 37.39 36.25
N PHE A 416 13.38 36.79 35.26
CA PHE A 416 12.47 37.47 34.36
C PHE A 416 11.27 38.06 35.11
N HIS A 417 10.60 37.28 35.97
CA HIS A 417 9.46 37.74 36.76
C HIS A 417 9.82 38.92 37.69
N LYS A 418 11.03 38.92 38.27
CA LYS A 418 11.53 40.03 39.10
C LYS A 418 11.77 41.31 38.31
N LYS A 419 12.17 41.21 37.04
CA LYS A 419 12.52 42.37 36.20
C LYS A 419 11.35 42.88 35.37
N TYR A 420 10.44 42.00 34.96
CA TYR A 420 9.42 42.29 33.97
C TYR A 420 8.03 41.86 34.43
N ILE A 421 7.00 42.47 33.84
CA ILE A 421 5.61 42.07 34.00
C ILE A 421 4.89 42.12 32.66
N PHE A 422 4.00 41.16 32.41
CA PHE A 422 3.16 41.17 31.22
C PHE A 422 1.99 42.16 31.36
N LEU A 423 1.44 42.58 30.22
CA LEU A 423 0.34 43.55 30.19
C LEU A 423 -0.90 43.11 31.00
N SER A 424 -1.27 41.82 31.00
CA SER A 424 -2.44 41.30 31.72
C SER A 424 -2.27 41.35 33.25
N PRO A 425 -1.20 40.78 33.82
CA PRO A 425 -0.90 40.96 35.25
C PRO A 425 -0.77 42.43 35.67
N LEU A 426 -0.22 43.28 34.81
CA LEU A 426 -0.09 44.71 35.11
C LEU A 426 -1.45 45.41 35.18
N ALA A 427 -2.38 45.05 34.30
CA ALA A 427 -3.74 45.59 34.31
C ALA A 427 -4.50 45.18 35.59
N GLU A 428 -4.31 43.93 36.03
CA GLU A 428 -4.85 43.44 37.30
C GLU A 428 -4.21 44.16 38.50
N TYR A 429 -2.88 44.31 38.49
CA TYR A 429 -2.15 45.01 39.56
C TYR A 429 -2.57 46.48 39.73
N LEU A 430 -2.85 47.18 38.62
CA LEU A 430 -3.27 48.58 38.63
C LEU A 430 -4.80 48.75 38.74
N ASP A 431 -5.57 47.66 38.72
CA ASP A 431 -7.04 47.65 38.68
C ASP A 431 -7.62 48.52 37.55
N VAL A 432 -7.12 48.31 36.32
CA VAL A 432 -7.50 49.06 35.11
C VAL A 432 -7.80 48.15 33.93
N SER A 433 -8.48 48.69 32.91
CA SER A 433 -8.81 47.91 31.71
C SER A 433 -7.57 47.52 30.90
N HIS A 434 -7.30 46.22 30.80
CA HIS A 434 -6.27 45.64 29.94
C HIS A 434 -6.37 46.06 28.47
N LEU A 435 -7.58 46.31 27.96
CA LEU A 435 -7.84 46.66 26.56
C LEU A 435 -7.25 48.03 26.18
N THR A 436 -7.20 48.96 27.12
CA THR A 436 -6.74 50.33 26.90
C THR A 436 -5.34 50.58 27.45
N LEU A 437 -4.89 49.74 28.39
CA LEU A 437 -3.65 49.95 29.14
C LEU A 437 -2.44 50.12 28.23
N ARG A 438 -2.26 49.28 27.21
CA ARG A 438 -1.09 49.39 26.30
C ARG A 438 -1.02 50.75 25.60
N ALA A 439 -2.15 51.27 25.14
CA ALA A 439 -2.20 52.56 24.45
C ALA A 439 -1.98 53.73 25.41
N LYS A 440 -2.45 53.59 26.65
CA LYS A 440 -2.23 54.56 27.73
C LYS A 440 -0.76 54.59 28.17
N LEU A 441 -0.12 53.43 28.33
CA LEU A 441 1.32 53.34 28.63
C LEU A 441 2.19 53.98 27.54
N ALA A 442 1.87 53.74 26.26
CA ALA A 442 2.57 54.40 25.15
C ALA A 442 2.42 55.94 25.18
N SER A 443 1.30 56.46 25.69
CA SER A 443 1.10 57.91 25.85
C SER A 443 1.98 58.53 26.96
N LEU A 444 2.50 57.69 27.86
CA LEU A 444 3.50 58.06 28.87
C LEU A 444 4.94 57.78 28.42
N ASN A 445 5.15 57.46 27.13
CA ASN A 445 6.43 57.00 26.58
C ASN A 445 6.97 55.71 27.23
N ILE A 446 6.07 54.85 27.75
CA ILE A 446 6.42 53.54 28.31
C ILE A 446 6.10 52.47 27.25
N GLU A 447 7.12 52.05 26.52
CA GLU A 447 7.02 51.03 25.47
C GLU A 447 7.33 49.62 25.99
N PRO A 448 6.77 48.56 25.40
CA PRO A 448 7.10 47.19 25.77
C PRO A 448 8.53 46.85 25.33
N ILE A 449 9.19 45.98 26.09
CA ILE A 449 10.58 45.56 25.82
C ILE A 449 10.70 44.90 24.44
N TYR A 450 9.67 44.20 23.99
CA TYR A 450 9.62 43.58 22.67
C TYR A 450 8.49 44.17 21.82
N ILE A 451 8.86 44.96 20.80
CA ILE A 451 7.94 45.72 19.93
C ILE A 451 7.51 44.85 18.74
N ASN A 452 6.76 43.78 18.99
CA ASN A 452 6.12 42.99 17.93
C ASN A 452 4.70 42.59 18.34
N LYS A 453 3.72 42.92 17.50
CA LYS A 453 2.29 42.68 17.78
C LYS A 453 1.91 41.20 17.82
N LEU A 454 2.75 40.30 17.30
CA LEU A 454 2.53 38.85 17.31
C LEU A 454 2.84 38.20 18.67
N TYR A 455 3.61 38.86 19.52
CA TYR A 455 4.07 38.33 20.81
C TYR A 455 3.45 39.08 21.99
N PRO A 456 3.35 38.45 23.17
CA PRO A 456 2.80 39.09 24.36
C PRO A 456 3.70 40.26 24.80
N ALA A 457 3.11 41.42 25.02
CA ALA A 457 3.81 42.59 25.51
C ALA A 457 4.16 42.46 27.00
N TYR A 458 5.41 42.74 27.35
CA TYR A 458 5.89 42.85 28.72
C TYR A 458 6.74 44.11 28.90
N TYR A 459 6.73 44.65 30.11
CA TYR A 459 7.34 45.93 30.48
C TYR A 459 8.30 45.73 31.65
N ALA A 460 9.34 46.56 31.74
CA ALA A 460 10.23 46.53 32.89
C ALA A 460 9.51 47.09 34.13
N ARG A 461 9.59 46.36 35.24
CA ARG A 461 8.94 46.75 36.51
C ARG A 461 9.44 48.10 37.04
N LYS A 462 10.71 48.45 36.79
CA LYS A 462 11.28 49.76 37.14
C LYS A 462 10.55 50.94 36.47
N ASP A 463 10.09 50.75 35.23
CA ASP A 463 9.51 51.81 34.41
C ASP A 463 8.01 52.00 34.70
N ILE A 464 7.41 51.14 35.51
CA ILE A 464 5.98 51.15 35.84
C ILE A 464 5.70 51.23 37.35
N LYS A 465 6.73 51.10 38.20
CA LYS A 465 6.56 51.08 39.67
C LYS A 465 5.94 52.36 40.22
N HIS A 466 6.13 53.48 39.52
CA HIS A 466 5.59 54.79 39.89
C HIS A 466 4.13 55.00 39.44
N LEU A 467 3.56 54.07 38.65
CA LEU A 467 2.22 54.19 38.13
C LEU A 467 1.19 53.77 39.17
N ASP A 468 0.13 54.55 39.28
CA ASP A 468 -1.08 54.19 40.03
C ASP A 468 -2.32 54.20 39.13
N LYS A 469 -3.45 53.73 39.68
CA LYS A 469 -4.73 53.68 38.96
C LYS A 469 -5.15 55.05 38.42
N SER A 470 -4.98 56.11 39.23
CA SER A 470 -5.41 57.47 38.88
C SER A 470 -4.61 58.02 37.70
N MET A 471 -3.30 57.78 37.65
CA MET A 471 -2.43 58.19 36.55
C MET A 471 -2.88 57.57 35.22
N ILE A 472 -3.28 56.30 35.23
CA ILE A 472 -3.77 55.62 34.03
C ILE A 472 -5.19 56.09 33.65
N GLU A 473 -6.08 56.29 34.61
CA GLU A 473 -7.46 56.73 34.34
C GLU A 473 -7.53 58.19 33.84
N ASN A 474 -6.65 59.06 34.34
CA ASN A 474 -6.54 60.46 33.92
C ASN A 474 -6.04 60.65 32.48
N ILE A 475 -5.53 59.60 31.84
CA ILE A 475 -5.21 59.62 30.40
C ILE A 475 -6.52 59.46 29.61
N VAL A 476 -7.14 60.60 29.29
CA VAL A 476 -8.40 60.68 28.54
C VAL A 476 -8.16 60.64 27.03
N THR A 477 -7.03 61.17 26.56
CA THR A 477 -6.68 61.24 25.13
C THR A 477 -5.51 60.30 24.82
N TYR A 478 -5.77 59.23 24.09
CA TYR A 478 -4.75 58.25 23.69
C TYR A 478 -5.11 57.63 22.34
N LYS A 479 -4.09 57.25 21.56
CA LYS A 479 -4.29 56.67 20.23
C LYS A 479 -4.75 55.23 20.35
N ASN A 480 -6.08 55.01 20.31
CA ASN A 480 -6.68 53.70 20.40
C ASN A 480 -7.28 53.25 19.06
N ASN A 481 -6.71 52.22 18.45
CA ASN A 481 -7.28 51.59 17.24
C ASN A 481 -8.32 50.50 17.56
N SER A 482 -8.58 50.23 18.85
CA SER A 482 -9.42 49.13 19.33
C SER A 482 -10.62 49.65 20.12
N GLY A 483 -11.83 49.52 19.57
CA GLY A 483 -13.05 49.86 20.30
C GLY A 483 -14.33 49.34 19.65
N ARG A 484 -15.05 48.47 20.36
CA ARG A 484 -16.51 48.34 20.24
C ARG A 484 -17.11 49.47 21.09
N LYS A 485 -18.01 50.29 20.53
CA LYS A 485 -18.74 51.33 21.28
C LYS A 485 -19.54 50.68 22.44
N LYS A 486 -19.66 51.39 23.58
CA LYS A 486 -20.42 50.93 24.77
C LYS A 486 -21.80 50.37 24.38
N ALA A 487 -22.19 49.24 24.99
CA ALA A 487 -23.51 48.66 24.80
C ALA A 487 -24.59 49.68 25.20
N GLY A 488 -25.56 49.91 24.30
CA GLY A 488 -26.61 50.93 24.45
C GLY A 488 -26.38 52.22 23.66
N ILE A 489 -25.19 52.46 23.10
CA ILE A 489 -24.90 53.66 22.28
C ILE A 489 -25.00 53.36 20.77
N VAL A 490 -25.00 52.09 20.39
CA VAL A 490 -25.26 51.68 19.01
C VAL A 490 -26.76 51.53 18.84
N ASP A 491 -27.33 52.34 17.95
CA ASP A 491 -28.70 52.19 17.46
C ASP A 491 -28.90 50.73 17.05
N LYS A 492 -29.61 49.94 17.88
CA LYS A 492 -29.97 48.54 17.58
C LYS A 492 -31.10 48.53 16.57
N ARG A 493 -30.90 49.16 15.42
CA ARG A 493 -31.58 48.68 14.22
C ARG A 493 -30.91 47.35 13.91
N LYS A 494 -31.51 46.26 14.41
CA LYS A 494 -31.20 44.90 13.95
C LYS A 494 -31.29 44.97 12.44
N ASN A 495 -30.13 45.03 11.79
CA ASN A 495 -30.11 44.90 10.34
C ASN A 495 -30.19 43.40 10.08
N ASP A 496 -31.41 42.87 10.07
CA ASP A 496 -31.73 41.44 9.91
C ASP A 496 -31.11 40.84 8.63
N ALA A 497 -30.62 41.71 7.73
CA ALA A 497 -29.89 41.35 6.53
C ALA A 497 -28.54 40.67 6.77
N TYR A 498 -27.88 40.82 7.94
CA TYR A 498 -26.55 40.26 8.19
C TYR A 498 -26.39 39.64 9.57
N ILE A 499 -25.60 38.57 9.65
CA ILE A 499 -25.29 37.85 10.88
C ILE A 499 -23.79 37.63 11.06
N SER A 500 -23.36 37.50 12.32
CA SER A 500 -21.97 37.24 12.68
C SER A 500 -21.57 35.78 12.47
N LEU A 501 -20.26 35.52 12.40
CA LEU A 501 -19.70 34.17 12.31
C LEU A 501 -20.20 33.24 13.44
N SER A 502 -20.32 33.74 14.67
CA SER A 502 -20.82 32.95 15.80
C SER A 502 -22.31 32.63 15.71
N GLU A 503 -23.12 33.55 15.18
CA GLU A 503 -24.55 33.31 14.97
C GLU A 503 -24.75 32.33 13.82
N ALA A 504 -23.98 32.47 12.74
CA ALA A 504 -23.93 31.54 11.62
C ALA A 504 -23.56 30.11 12.06
N ALA A 505 -22.53 29.97 12.89
CA ALA A 505 -22.11 28.70 13.45
C ALA A 505 -23.23 28.00 14.23
N LYS A 506 -23.95 28.77 15.07
CA LYS A 506 -25.10 28.26 15.83
C LYS A 506 -26.23 27.79 14.90
N LEU A 507 -26.56 28.57 13.87
CA LEU A 507 -27.63 28.22 12.93
C LEU A 507 -27.32 26.97 12.08
N LEU A 508 -26.05 26.77 11.76
CA LEU A 508 -25.59 25.63 10.96
C LEU A 508 -25.28 24.39 11.81
N GLY A 509 -25.22 24.53 13.13
CA GLY A 509 -24.88 23.44 14.06
C GLY A 509 -23.41 23.00 13.95
N ILE A 510 -22.50 23.91 13.59
CA ILE A 510 -21.06 23.62 13.41
C ILE A 510 -20.21 24.64 14.18
N SER A 511 -18.89 24.40 14.28
CA SER A 511 -18.00 25.34 14.98
C SER A 511 -17.79 26.65 14.20
N PRO A 512 -17.45 27.77 14.88
CA PRO A 512 -17.05 29.00 14.21
C PRO A 512 -15.87 28.82 13.24
N SER A 513 -14.95 27.90 13.54
CA SER A 513 -13.83 27.54 12.66
C SER A 513 -14.29 26.88 11.36
N GLN A 514 -15.20 25.89 11.46
CA GLN A 514 -15.82 25.26 10.29
C GLN A 514 -16.65 26.27 9.49
N THR A 515 -17.32 27.20 10.16
CA THR A 515 -18.08 28.27 9.49
C THR A 515 -17.14 29.20 8.71
N ALA A 516 -15.96 29.51 9.23
CA ALA A 516 -14.95 30.31 8.54
C ALA A 516 -14.40 29.57 7.30
N GLN A 517 -14.24 28.26 7.36
CA GLN A 517 -13.86 27.44 6.21
C GLN A 517 -14.94 27.43 5.12
N LEU A 518 -16.23 27.40 5.48
CA LEU A 518 -17.32 27.54 4.49
C LEU A 518 -17.24 28.88 3.72
N ILE A 519 -16.80 29.96 4.38
CA ILE A 519 -16.55 31.25 3.72
C ILE A 519 -15.34 31.13 2.78
N GLN A 520 -14.22 30.56 3.26
CA GLN A 520 -13.00 30.36 2.47
C GLN A 520 -13.27 29.54 1.19
N HIS A 521 -14.10 28.50 1.29
CA HIS A 521 -14.50 27.64 0.18
C HIS A 521 -15.72 28.15 -0.60
N LYS A 522 -16.18 29.39 -0.33
CA LYS A 522 -17.28 30.07 -1.04
C LYS A 522 -18.65 29.38 -0.94
N TRP A 523 -18.87 28.55 0.08
CA TRP A 523 -20.19 28.03 0.45
C TRP A 523 -21.04 29.09 1.18
N LEU A 524 -20.37 30.03 1.86
CA LEU A 524 -20.99 31.22 2.44
C LEU A 524 -20.39 32.47 1.81
N ASN A 525 -21.26 33.34 1.30
CA ASN A 525 -20.87 34.63 0.77
C ASN A 525 -20.68 35.63 1.91
N VAL A 526 -19.74 36.55 1.75
CA VAL A 526 -19.54 37.69 2.65
C VAL A 526 -19.44 38.97 1.84
N GLU A 527 -19.79 40.09 2.46
CA GLU A 527 -19.86 41.38 1.77
C GLU A 527 -18.50 41.86 1.25
N ASN A 528 -17.44 41.69 2.05
CA ASN A 528 -16.07 42.00 1.64
C ASN A 528 -15.09 41.16 2.47
N LEU A 529 -14.37 40.24 1.82
CA LEU A 529 -13.43 39.32 2.46
C LEU A 529 -12.24 40.03 3.12
N GLU A 530 -11.78 41.15 2.57
CA GLU A 530 -10.59 41.85 3.07
C GLU A 530 -10.91 42.79 4.23
N ILE A 531 -12.06 43.46 4.14
CA ILE A 531 -12.43 44.53 5.09
C ILE A 531 -13.33 43.98 6.20
N ARG A 532 -14.23 43.04 5.89
CA ARG A 532 -15.24 42.50 6.83
C ARG A 532 -15.49 41.00 6.59
N PRO A 533 -14.48 40.12 6.82
CA PRO A 533 -14.53 38.69 6.49
C PRO A 533 -15.63 37.89 7.18
N TYR A 534 -16.28 38.44 8.20
CA TYR A 534 -17.25 37.74 9.04
C TYR A 534 -18.64 38.41 9.07
N ARG A 535 -18.90 39.32 8.12
CA ARG A 535 -20.21 39.94 7.93
C ARG A 535 -20.96 39.15 6.84
N ILE A 536 -21.72 38.15 7.30
CA ILE A 536 -22.37 37.16 6.43
C ILE A 536 -23.80 37.62 6.15
N PRO A 537 -24.22 37.82 4.88
CA PRO A 537 -25.61 38.09 4.56
C PRO A 537 -26.50 36.93 5.00
N ARG A 538 -27.61 37.24 5.68
CA ARG A 538 -28.57 36.25 6.19
C ARG A 538 -29.07 35.32 5.08
N ARG A 539 -29.38 35.90 3.90
CA ARG A 539 -29.73 35.17 2.67
C ARG A 539 -28.72 34.08 2.27
N SER A 540 -27.43 34.28 2.52
CA SER A 540 -26.42 33.29 2.17
C SER A 540 -26.49 32.06 3.06
N ILE A 541 -26.88 32.25 4.32
CA ILE A 541 -27.03 31.16 5.29
C ILE A 541 -28.32 30.42 5.01
N ASP A 542 -29.41 31.17 4.81
CA ASP A 542 -30.72 30.58 4.52
C ASP A 542 -30.65 29.77 3.21
N ASN A 543 -29.95 30.26 2.17
CA ASN A 543 -29.72 29.48 0.94
C ASN A 543 -28.96 28.17 1.21
N LEU A 544 -27.91 28.20 2.04
CA LEU A 544 -27.14 26.99 2.35
C LEU A 544 -27.96 25.99 3.17
N ILE A 545 -28.76 26.48 4.13
CA ILE A 545 -29.69 25.67 4.91
C ILE A 545 -30.77 25.08 4.00
N GLN A 546 -31.31 25.86 3.06
CA GLN A 546 -32.31 25.39 2.09
C GLN A 546 -31.73 24.30 1.18
N GLN A 547 -30.49 24.46 0.71
CA GLN A 547 -29.81 23.43 -0.07
C GLN A 547 -29.55 22.16 0.73
N LYS A 548 -29.15 22.30 2.01
CA LYS A 548 -28.92 21.17 2.92
C LYS A 548 -30.21 20.42 3.21
N ASN A 549 -31.29 21.14 3.48
CA ASN A 549 -32.59 20.60 3.87
C ASN A 549 -33.53 20.42 2.66
N ASP A 550 -32.95 20.24 1.48
CA ASP A 550 -33.69 20.01 0.25
C ASP A 550 -34.44 18.65 0.35
N PRO A 551 -35.79 18.65 0.34
CA PRO A 551 -36.58 17.43 0.57
C PRO A 551 -36.46 16.41 -0.57
N THR A 552 -35.87 16.79 -1.70
CA THR A 552 -35.57 15.88 -2.81
C THR A 552 -34.33 15.04 -2.56
N TYR A 553 -33.61 15.28 -1.46
CA TYR A 553 -32.42 14.55 -1.04
C TYR A 553 -32.60 13.91 0.34
N VAL A 554 -31.82 12.86 0.59
CA VAL A 554 -31.81 12.10 1.84
C VAL A 554 -30.39 12.11 2.41
N ASP A 555 -30.27 12.39 3.70
CA ASP A 555 -28.97 12.43 4.39
C ASP A 555 -28.32 11.04 4.43
N ILE A 556 -27.00 11.02 4.37
CA ILE A 556 -26.19 9.80 4.40
C ILE A 556 -26.50 8.90 5.59
N GLU A 557 -26.76 9.45 6.78
CA GLU A 557 -27.05 8.65 7.97
C GLU A 557 -28.39 7.91 7.83
N VAL A 558 -29.38 8.55 7.21
CA VAL A 558 -30.68 7.94 6.91
C VAL A 558 -30.51 6.81 5.90
N VAL A 559 -29.69 7.03 4.87
CA VAL A 559 -29.42 6.00 3.84
C VAL A 559 -28.70 4.80 4.43
N LEU A 560 -27.67 5.00 5.25
CA LEU A 560 -26.91 3.92 5.90
C LEU A 560 -27.80 3.07 6.81
N ASN A 561 -28.65 3.72 7.60
CA ASN A 561 -29.58 3.05 8.50
C ASN A 561 -30.66 2.28 7.74
N ALA A 562 -31.19 2.84 6.65
CA ALA A 562 -32.27 2.21 5.89
C ALA A 562 -31.79 1.02 5.03
N LEU A 563 -30.56 1.07 4.54
CA LEU A 563 -29.92 -0.04 3.80
C LEU A 563 -29.14 -1.00 4.71
N ASP A 564 -29.16 -0.77 6.04
CA ASP A 564 -28.48 -1.56 7.06
C ASP A 564 -27.03 -1.92 6.70
N CYS A 565 -26.24 -0.90 6.32
CA CYS A 565 -24.88 -1.12 5.83
C CYS A 565 -23.86 -0.09 6.34
N SER A 566 -22.59 -0.50 6.37
CA SER A 566 -21.46 0.40 6.60
C SER A 566 -21.20 1.32 5.40
N TYR A 567 -20.46 2.42 5.60
CA TYR A 567 -20.09 3.32 4.51
C TYR A 567 -19.30 2.61 3.40
N ASP A 568 -18.38 1.71 3.74
CA ASP A 568 -17.60 0.96 2.75
C ASP A 568 -18.48 0.05 1.88
N GLN A 569 -19.54 -0.52 2.47
CA GLN A 569 -20.53 -1.31 1.75
C GLN A 569 -21.43 -0.39 0.90
N LEU A 570 -21.83 0.77 1.43
CA LEU A 570 -22.58 1.77 0.68
C LEU A 570 -21.83 2.20 -0.58
N GLU A 571 -20.54 2.50 -0.42
CA GLU A 571 -19.66 2.92 -1.49
C GLU A 571 -19.54 1.83 -2.58
N LYS A 572 -19.20 0.59 -2.19
CA LYS A 572 -18.98 -0.50 -3.15
C LYS A 572 -20.25 -0.98 -3.83
N ASN A 573 -21.34 -1.15 -3.08
CA ASN A 573 -22.54 -1.80 -3.57
C ASN A 573 -23.49 -0.84 -4.29
N TRP A 574 -23.50 0.44 -3.90
CA TRP A 574 -24.52 1.40 -4.35
C TRP A 574 -23.92 2.63 -5.06
N ILE A 575 -22.78 3.17 -4.60
CA ILE A 575 -22.18 4.36 -5.22
C ILE A 575 -21.36 3.98 -6.46
N MET A 576 -20.42 3.05 -6.33
CA MET A 576 -19.53 2.63 -7.44
C MET A 576 -20.30 1.93 -8.57
N THR A 577 -21.39 1.23 -8.23
CA THR A 577 -22.30 0.61 -9.20
C THR A 577 -23.19 1.63 -9.92
N GLY A 578 -23.24 2.87 -9.44
CA GLY A 578 -23.98 3.98 -10.04
C GLY A 578 -25.46 4.06 -9.64
N HIS A 579 -25.89 3.29 -8.64
CA HIS A 579 -27.25 3.35 -8.11
C HIS A 579 -27.51 4.60 -7.26
N LEU A 580 -26.49 5.10 -6.56
CA LEU A 580 -26.54 6.32 -5.75
C LEU A 580 -25.44 7.28 -6.16
N LYS A 581 -25.78 8.57 -6.33
CA LYS A 581 -24.80 9.63 -6.55
C LYS A 581 -24.64 10.50 -5.31
N LEU A 582 -23.41 10.54 -4.79
CA LEU A 582 -23.08 11.33 -3.61
C LEU A 582 -23.08 12.83 -3.95
N ARG A 583 -23.94 13.60 -3.27
CA ARG A 583 -23.98 15.07 -3.30
C ARG A 583 -23.26 15.63 -2.07
N HIS A 584 -22.35 16.57 -2.30
CA HIS A 584 -21.67 17.32 -1.24
C HIS A 584 -22.22 18.74 -1.14
N ILE A 585 -22.56 19.17 0.08
CA ILE A 585 -22.94 20.54 0.40
C ILE A 585 -22.11 20.97 1.60
N GLY A 586 -20.99 21.65 1.36
CA GLY A 586 -20.01 21.93 2.41
C GLY A 586 -19.54 20.65 3.10
N TYR A 587 -19.93 20.46 4.37
CA TYR A 587 -19.60 19.26 5.16
C TYR A 587 -20.65 18.15 5.08
N TRP A 588 -21.85 18.45 4.57
CA TRP A 588 -22.97 17.50 4.56
C TRP A 588 -22.96 16.67 3.28
N ARG A 589 -23.43 15.42 3.43
CA ARG A 589 -23.46 14.40 2.38
C ARG A 589 -24.88 13.88 2.25
N SER A 590 -25.41 13.90 1.03
CA SER A 590 -26.77 13.45 0.76
C SER A 590 -26.87 12.76 -0.60
N PHE A 591 -27.98 12.08 -0.82
CA PHE A 591 -28.29 11.34 -2.04
C PHE A 591 -29.67 11.73 -2.56
N SER A 592 -29.89 11.62 -3.88
CA SER A 592 -31.22 11.85 -4.44
C SER A 592 -32.23 10.87 -3.85
N LYS A 593 -33.39 11.38 -3.39
CA LYS A 593 -34.47 10.55 -2.85
C LYS A 593 -34.97 9.54 -3.89
N THR A 594 -35.03 9.93 -5.15
CA THR A 594 -35.49 9.04 -6.23
C THR A 594 -34.51 7.91 -6.53
N GLU A 595 -33.20 8.15 -6.38
CA GLU A 595 -32.16 7.13 -6.51
C GLU A 595 -32.18 6.20 -5.29
N PHE A 596 -32.33 6.79 -4.10
CA PHE A 596 -32.48 6.06 -2.84
C PHE A 596 -33.69 5.14 -2.82
N ASP A 597 -34.87 5.61 -3.23
CA ASP A 597 -36.09 4.79 -3.29
C ASP A 597 -35.93 3.59 -4.26
N LYS A 598 -35.18 3.76 -5.36
CA LYS A 598 -34.84 2.66 -6.27
C LYS A 598 -33.88 1.66 -5.63
N ALA A 599 -32.85 2.15 -4.95
CA ALA A 599 -31.91 1.30 -4.21
C ALA A 599 -32.63 0.51 -3.11
N MET A 600 -33.56 1.15 -2.39
CA MET A 600 -34.39 0.51 -1.36
C MET A 600 -35.26 -0.61 -1.93
N LYS A 601 -35.89 -0.41 -3.10
CA LYS A 601 -36.65 -1.48 -3.76
C LYS A 601 -35.78 -2.69 -4.07
N ILE A 602 -34.56 -2.46 -4.58
CA ILE A 602 -33.60 -3.54 -4.85
C ILE A 602 -33.20 -4.22 -3.52
N HIS A 603 -32.90 -3.47 -2.47
CA HIS A 603 -32.53 -4.02 -1.18
C HIS A 603 -33.67 -4.81 -0.50
N GLN A 604 -34.92 -4.43 -0.74
CA GLN A 604 -36.10 -5.15 -0.25
C GLN A 604 -36.35 -6.46 -0.99
N GLU A 605 -36.02 -6.55 -2.27
CA GLU A 605 -36.27 -7.75 -3.09
C GLU A 605 -35.07 -8.72 -3.09
N TYR A 606 -33.86 -8.20 -2.90
CA TYR A 606 -32.62 -8.96 -3.01
C TYR A 606 -31.76 -8.89 -1.75
N PHE A 607 -30.99 -9.95 -1.52
CA PHE A 607 -29.83 -9.97 -0.64
C PHE A 607 -28.53 -9.77 -1.43
N THR A 608 -27.58 -9.07 -0.85
CA THR A 608 -26.17 -9.21 -1.23
C THR A 608 -25.64 -10.58 -0.78
N ALA A 609 -24.49 -11.00 -1.32
CA ALA A 609 -23.85 -12.23 -0.88
C ALA A 609 -23.58 -12.26 0.64
N SER A 610 -23.21 -11.12 1.24
CA SER A 610 -22.94 -11.05 2.67
C SER A 610 -24.23 -11.23 3.47
N GLU A 611 -25.26 -10.45 3.13
CA GLU A 611 -26.55 -10.52 3.81
C GLU A 611 -27.19 -11.90 3.69
N ALA A 612 -27.09 -12.56 2.53
CA ALA A 612 -27.59 -13.93 2.36
C ALA A 612 -26.83 -14.94 3.23
N ASN A 613 -25.49 -14.82 3.33
CA ASN A 613 -24.73 -15.68 4.23
C ASN A 613 -25.11 -15.44 5.70
N ASP A 614 -25.26 -14.18 6.11
CA ASP A 614 -25.63 -13.83 7.49
C ASP A 614 -27.05 -14.29 7.82
N TYR A 615 -27.99 -14.13 6.88
CA TYR A 615 -29.38 -14.60 7.00
C TYR A 615 -29.46 -16.13 7.18
N LEU A 616 -28.66 -16.89 6.43
CA LEU A 616 -28.57 -18.35 6.51
C LEU A 616 -27.67 -18.85 7.66
N GLY A 617 -27.06 -17.96 8.45
CA GLY A 617 -26.12 -18.36 9.52
C GLY A 617 -24.85 -19.05 9.00
N MET A 618 -24.46 -18.78 7.75
CA MET A 618 -23.39 -19.45 7.03
C MET A 618 -22.13 -18.59 6.90
N HIS A 619 -20.98 -19.24 6.72
CA HIS A 619 -19.71 -18.53 6.49
C HIS A 619 -19.70 -17.82 5.12
N ARG A 620 -19.01 -16.67 5.03
CA ARG A 620 -18.96 -15.73 3.87
C ARG A 620 -18.69 -16.33 2.48
N THR A 621 -18.21 -17.58 2.39
CA THR A 621 -17.91 -18.28 1.13
C THR A 621 -19.04 -19.17 0.64
N HIS A 622 -20.05 -19.47 1.46
CA HIS A 622 -21.07 -20.49 1.17
C HIS A 622 -21.97 -20.10 0.00
N MET A 623 -22.44 -18.85 -0.05
CA MET A 623 -23.21 -18.37 -1.20
C MET A 623 -22.47 -18.54 -2.54
N THR A 624 -21.14 -18.40 -2.55
CA THR A 624 -20.35 -18.66 -3.76
C THR A 624 -20.37 -20.15 -4.12
N ASN A 625 -20.24 -21.04 -3.14
CA ASN A 625 -20.30 -22.48 -3.35
C ASN A 625 -21.67 -22.94 -3.85
N LEU A 626 -22.77 -22.41 -3.29
CA LEU A 626 -24.13 -22.74 -3.73
C LEU A 626 -24.38 -22.33 -5.17
N VAL A 627 -23.81 -21.20 -5.61
CA VAL A 627 -23.85 -20.83 -7.03
C VAL A 627 -23.03 -21.76 -7.90
N THR A 628 -21.82 -22.14 -7.47
CA THR A 628 -20.97 -23.10 -8.21
C THR A 628 -21.67 -24.45 -8.37
N GLN A 629 -22.46 -24.86 -7.37
CA GLN A 629 -23.27 -26.08 -7.40
C GLN A 629 -24.57 -25.93 -8.22
N GLY A 630 -24.87 -24.74 -8.73
CA GLY A 630 -26.09 -24.47 -9.51
C GLY A 630 -27.37 -24.38 -8.67
N LEU A 631 -27.27 -24.37 -7.34
CA LEU A 631 -28.41 -24.39 -6.42
C LEU A 631 -29.11 -23.03 -6.28
N ILE A 632 -28.39 -21.93 -6.57
CA ILE A 632 -28.97 -20.58 -6.63
C ILE A 632 -28.29 -19.75 -7.72
N LYS A 633 -29.04 -18.85 -8.36
CA LYS A 633 -28.52 -18.00 -9.44
C LYS A 633 -28.40 -16.55 -8.99
N PRO A 634 -27.23 -15.91 -9.14
CA PRO A 634 -27.08 -14.50 -8.84
C PRO A 634 -27.63 -13.63 -9.98
N LYS A 635 -28.19 -12.47 -9.63
CA LYS A 635 -28.41 -11.35 -10.56
C LYS A 635 -27.32 -10.31 -10.34
N PHE A 636 -26.78 -9.77 -11.43
CA PHE A 636 -25.76 -8.72 -11.37
C PHE A 636 -26.40 -7.37 -11.69
N HIS A 637 -26.26 -6.41 -10.78
CA HIS A 637 -26.76 -5.05 -10.94
C HIS A 637 -25.61 -4.06 -10.89
N GLY A 638 -25.59 -3.08 -11.78
CA GLY A 638 -24.59 -2.01 -11.79
C GLY A 638 -24.32 -1.47 -13.18
N ASN A 639 -23.08 -1.01 -13.39
CA ASN A 639 -22.62 -0.40 -14.62
C ASN A 639 -21.52 -1.24 -15.31
N LYS A 640 -20.96 -0.71 -16.40
CA LYS A 640 -19.93 -1.38 -17.21
C LYS A 640 -18.67 -1.78 -16.43
N PHE A 641 -18.35 -1.05 -15.36
CA PHE A 641 -17.10 -1.22 -14.60
C PHE A 641 -17.32 -1.91 -13.25
N TYR A 642 -18.49 -1.72 -12.64
CA TYR A 642 -18.79 -2.23 -11.31
C TYR A 642 -20.19 -2.84 -11.27
N SER A 643 -20.28 -4.07 -10.75
CA SER A 643 -21.55 -4.77 -10.54
C SER A 643 -21.59 -5.38 -9.15
N VAL A 644 -22.72 -5.24 -8.46
CA VAL A 644 -23.03 -5.96 -7.23
C VAL A 644 -23.74 -7.28 -7.57
N ARG A 645 -23.34 -8.34 -6.87
CA ARG A 645 -23.95 -9.67 -6.98
C ARG A 645 -25.08 -9.78 -5.96
N LEU A 646 -26.30 -9.96 -6.47
CA LEU A 646 -27.54 -9.99 -5.71
C LEU A 646 -28.27 -11.34 -5.86
N PHE A 647 -29.04 -11.73 -4.86
CA PHE A 647 -29.79 -12.98 -4.77
C PHE A 647 -31.23 -12.67 -4.38
N LEU A 648 -32.21 -13.24 -5.07
CA LEU A 648 -33.62 -13.05 -4.71
C LEU A 648 -33.84 -13.57 -3.29
N ARG A 649 -34.50 -12.78 -2.44
CA ARG A 649 -34.78 -13.18 -1.06
C ARG A 649 -35.59 -14.47 -1.01
N GLU A 650 -36.60 -14.61 -1.86
CA GLU A 650 -37.41 -15.82 -2.00
C GLU A 650 -36.58 -17.07 -2.34
N ASP A 651 -35.55 -16.94 -3.17
CA ASP A 651 -34.68 -18.07 -3.51
C ASP A 651 -33.74 -18.43 -2.34
N VAL A 652 -33.33 -17.45 -1.55
CA VAL A 652 -32.57 -17.67 -0.32
C VAL A 652 -33.46 -18.30 0.77
N ASP A 653 -34.74 -17.92 0.85
CA ASP A 653 -35.70 -18.55 1.75
C ASP A 653 -35.95 -20.02 1.37
N LYS A 654 -36.10 -20.34 0.08
CA LYS A 654 -36.19 -21.75 -0.38
C LYS A 654 -34.96 -22.58 -0.02
N LEU A 655 -33.76 -21.99 -0.04
CA LEU A 655 -32.54 -22.67 0.42
C LEU A 655 -32.63 -22.99 1.90
N LEU A 656 -33.11 -22.05 2.71
CA LEU A 656 -33.32 -22.27 4.15
C LEU A 656 -34.33 -23.38 4.41
N GLU A 657 -35.46 -23.40 3.68
CA GLU A 657 -36.47 -24.46 3.76
C GLU A 657 -35.93 -25.83 3.33
N ALA A 658 -35.03 -25.85 2.35
CA ALA A 658 -34.34 -27.06 1.90
C ALA A 658 -33.21 -27.52 2.85
N GLY A 659 -33.02 -26.86 4.00
CA GLY A 659 -32.05 -27.23 5.03
C GLY A 659 -30.65 -26.66 4.83
N TYR A 660 -30.46 -25.72 3.90
CA TYR A 660 -29.19 -25.02 3.71
C TYR A 660 -29.07 -23.85 4.70
N GLY A 661 -28.56 -24.14 5.90
CA GLY A 661 -28.28 -23.13 6.93
C GLY A 661 -29.33 -23.12 8.04
N TYR A 662 -29.27 -22.10 8.90
CA TYR A 662 -30.26 -21.86 9.96
C TYR A 662 -30.52 -20.36 10.08
N LYS A 663 -31.77 -19.98 10.41
CA LYS A 663 -32.12 -18.57 10.53
C LYS A 663 -31.36 -17.96 11.72
N SER A 664 -30.39 -17.11 11.43
CA SER A 664 -29.64 -16.42 12.47
C SER A 664 -30.54 -15.38 13.16
N ASN A 665 -30.91 -15.61 14.42
CA ASN A 665 -31.64 -14.64 15.24
C ASN A 665 -30.73 -13.58 15.88
N GLN A 666 -29.47 -13.43 15.44
CA GLN A 666 -28.52 -12.50 16.04
C GLN A 666 -28.19 -11.33 15.12
N LYS A 667 -28.66 -10.14 15.48
CA LYS A 667 -28.00 -8.88 15.10
C LYS A 667 -26.63 -8.88 15.76
N LYS A 668 -25.57 -9.18 15.00
CA LYS A 668 -24.19 -8.90 15.44
C LYS A 668 -23.96 -7.40 15.27
N SER A 669 -23.84 -6.72 16.40
CA SER A 669 -23.50 -5.30 16.56
C SER A 669 -22.20 -4.92 15.88
#